data_AF-A0A923H7F9-F1
#
_entry.id   AF-A0A923H7F9-F1
#
_cell.length_a   1.000
_cell.length_b   1.000
_cell.length_c   1.000
_cell.angle_alpha   90.00
_cell.angle_beta   90.00
_cell.angle_gamma   90.00
#
_symmetry.space_group_name_H-M   'P 1'
#
loop_
_entity.id
_entity.type
_entity.pdbx_description
1 polymer ?
#
loop_
_entity_poly.entity_id
_entity_poly.type
_entity_poly.pdbx_seq_one_letter_code
_entity_poly.pdbx_strand_id
1 'polypeptide(L)'
;MKKILLFNSMLFVFNTIFGQISFEDKINLYDYNYLSVNIIYDDFDNDNDLDIIKHGAPNSRNVLLQKNENGNFNANPSILLDTRKNPIISLDLNNDGFPDLITYQEFSTIGVLYNLQNDTFSEEETVQSFHGSYSHTLKPIKIDYNSDGFMDLILINNTRDAYLLRNNQLGGLEPAKFLIPVGTFNYINKIEDFDNDGDLDFYIWDYNKLKIHLFDEDSDDFIQPTALQATSSLESFGVIDLDGNGYKDILYLKNGSVWAKYFDFDKNTDQYIVLNDIIVVDNIPLNTNYNNHNSIYIENKENGVYAIYVALLTTDNHHNIYKFNVQNNVFSTAETVLANFEINTLSLNQFKFLDLNNDYNLDFTYTTSSNQNKMILINNNINDPLDKTICVQQFILPNDFSVIDMNGDGIEDICVGKSGLAYFEKTANNELSEMQNLIGVAASPNTTSYPNYNIIDFNNDGIGDVIDFESLTDNIKLFKNLGNDSFEFIQSINLPNNLLVTDVSFADIDSDGFKDLIIYNIFEILAYNSLDSTENSGFYWAKNNSGVDFGTIQPIVITGVDNISTSTFAFDDFNDDGEVDLLMLNSYFENKEMYFLENSNGQFSGNRIATITGNYSRSHLKIKDFDQDGDLDFFLYDINRGQNSGSPLLFFKNDSQNNFQSIIIENLNIEDLEFSDGDGDGINEIYAWNYDHNSYMNNIFYYTTPDYVSFTKVQIDSYSSINEKSDPSTRGDLLLYDYNDDGKDDLFINNYSSFYGLISVYKNNSETLGIEEIKNDNTSNKLQVYPNPFVNSVNWSSQKNEIYNIKLFSQNGKLIFEKTTSENNLNLSSFNSGIYFFVIKESTYGNKWVYKIIKK
;
A
#
# COMPACT_ATOMS: atom_id res chain seq x y z
N MET A 1 32.17 62.54 55.06
CA MET A 1 31.09 63.11 54.21
C MET A 1 31.18 62.44 52.84
N LYS A 2 30.46 61.33 52.63
CA LYS A 2 30.39 60.58 51.35
C LYS A 2 28.92 60.27 51.09
N LYS A 3 28.50 60.49 49.83
CA LYS A 3 27.11 60.44 49.34
C LYS A 3 26.52 59.04 49.40
N ILE A 4 25.23 58.99 49.73
CA ILE A 4 24.33 57.84 49.75
C ILE A 4 23.97 57.47 48.30
N LEU A 5 24.06 56.19 47.96
CA LEU A 5 23.53 55.57 46.73
C LEU A 5 22.45 54.58 47.18
N LEU A 6 21.20 54.86 46.81
CA LEU A 6 20.07 53.94 46.90
C LEU A 6 20.10 53.06 45.64
N PHE A 7 20.26 51.75 45.82
CA PHE A 7 19.97 50.74 44.80
C PHE A 7 18.50 50.32 44.99
N ASN A 8 17.65 50.58 43.99
CA ASN A 8 16.35 49.93 43.85
C ASN A 8 16.57 48.67 43.01
N SER A 9 16.23 47.52 43.59
CA SER A 9 16.09 46.23 42.92
C SER A 9 14.92 46.28 41.92
N MET A 10 15.22 46.22 40.62
CA MET A 10 14.24 45.78 39.62
C MET A 10 14.10 44.26 39.74
N LEU A 11 12.91 43.80 40.10
CA LEU A 11 12.44 42.45 39.83
C LEU A 11 12.30 42.33 38.30
N PHE A 12 13.20 41.59 37.64
CA PHE A 12 12.91 41.08 36.31
C PHE A 12 11.94 39.91 36.49
N VAL A 13 10.65 40.16 36.26
CA VAL A 13 9.72 39.07 35.96
C VAL A 13 10.01 38.70 34.51
N PHE A 14 10.69 37.58 34.31
CA PHE A 14 10.62 36.88 33.04
C PHE A 14 9.15 36.47 32.88
N ASN A 15 8.39 37.18 32.04
CA ASN A 15 7.21 36.56 31.45
C ASN A 15 7.78 35.52 30.49
N THR A 16 7.76 34.26 30.89
CA THR A 16 7.82 33.14 29.96
C THR A 16 6.72 33.37 28.93
N ILE A 17 7.14 33.48 27.67
CA ILE A 17 6.23 33.56 26.54
C ILE A 17 5.67 32.14 26.41
N PHE A 18 4.46 31.90 26.91
CA PHE A 18 3.77 30.64 26.62
C PHE A 18 3.51 30.61 25.11
N GLY A 19 4.25 29.77 24.39
CA GLY A 19 3.96 29.47 23.00
C GLY A 19 2.60 28.80 22.95
N GLN A 20 1.72 29.22 22.05
CA GLN A 20 0.55 28.42 21.73
C GLN A 20 0.95 27.55 20.53
N ILE A 21 0.78 26.24 20.64
CA ILE A 21 0.95 25.31 19.51
C ILE A 21 -0.02 25.72 18.41
N SER A 22 0.50 25.97 17.20
CA SER A 22 -0.29 26.45 16.06
C SER A 22 0.03 25.62 14.82
N PHE A 23 -0.91 24.75 14.45
CA PHE A 23 -0.87 24.02 13.20
C PHE A 23 -1.45 24.89 12.08
N GLU A 24 -0.60 25.45 11.22
CA GLU A 24 -1.06 26.40 10.20
C GLU A 24 -1.42 25.74 8.86
N ASP A 25 -0.85 24.58 8.51
CA ASP A 25 -1.08 23.90 7.24
C ASP A 25 -1.28 22.39 7.41
N LYS A 26 -2.43 21.88 6.92
CA LYS A 26 -2.66 20.46 6.67
C LYS A 26 -2.16 20.14 5.27
N ILE A 27 -1.18 19.25 5.17
CA ILE A 27 -0.65 18.76 3.88
C ILE A 27 -1.01 17.29 3.76
N ASN A 28 -1.61 16.91 2.63
CA ASN A 28 -1.84 15.51 2.31
C ASN A 28 -0.58 14.97 1.62
N LEU A 29 0.10 14.02 2.25
CA LEU A 29 1.32 13.40 1.72
C LEU A 29 1.02 12.15 0.88
N TYR A 30 -0.12 11.50 1.12
CA TYR A 30 -0.53 10.28 0.43
C TYR A 30 -2.06 10.20 0.35
N ASP A 31 -2.64 9.87 -0.80
CA ASP A 31 -4.09 9.68 -1.02
C ASP A 31 -4.34 8.49 -1.97
N TYR A 32 -5.21 7.55 -1.58
CA TYR A 32 -5.52 6.31 -2.32
C TYR A 32 -6.95 6.28 -2.91
N ASN A 33 -7.08 5.69 -4.12
CA ASN A 33 -8.34 5.33 -4.76
C ASN A 33 -8.30 3.91 -5.38
N TYR A 34 -9.39 3.14 -5.28
CA TYR A 34 -9.49 1.77 -5.83
C TYR A 34 -9.19 1.65 -7.34
N LEU A 35 -8.23 0.78 -7.70
CA LEU A 35 -7.82 0.51 -9.10
C LEU A 35 -8.02 -0.95 -9.55
N SER A 36 -8.38 -1.15 -10.82
CA SER A 36 -8.35 -2.44 -11.54
C SER A 36 -6.90 -2.88 -11.87
N VAL A 37 -6.67 -4.17 -12.21
CA VAL A 37 -5.38 -4.91 -12.04
C VAL A 37 -4.68 -5.28 -13.36
N ASN A 38 -4.56 -4.35 -14.32
CA ASN A 38 -3.87 -4.65 -15.59
C ASN A 38 -2.49 -3.97 -15.66
N ILE A 39 -1.53 -4.68 -16.25
CA ILE A 39 -0.15 -4.22 -16.49
C ILE A 39 0.15 -4.15 -18.00
N ILE A 40 0.96 -3.17 -18.38
CA ILE A 40 1.62 -3.01 -19.68
C ILE A 40 3.12 -3.14 -19.41
N TYR A 41 3.87 -3.78 -20.30
CA TYR A 41 5.32 -3.93 -20.19
C TYR A 41 5.96 -3.65 -21.54
N ASP A 42 7.08 -2.93 -21.53
CA ASP A 42 7.93 -2.62 -22.68
C ASP A 42 9.23 -2.03 -22.13
N ASP A 43 10.24 -1.83 -22.96
CA ASP A 43 11.48 -1.14 -22.59
C ASP A 43 11.26 0.39 -22.74
N PHE A 44 10.69 1.05 -21.71
CA PHE A 44 10.22 2.43 -21.83
C PHE A 44 11.36 3.46 -21.81
N ASP A 45 12.55 3.09 -21.38
CA ASP A 45 13.72 3.99 -21.39
C ASP A 45 14.91 3.51 -22.25
N ASN A 46 14.70 2.42 -23.00
CA ASN A 46 15.61 1.89 -24.01
C ASN A 46 16.96 1.42 -23.43
N ASP A 47 16.94 0.87 -22.22
CA ASP A 47 18.12 0.31 -21.56
C ASP A 47 18.27 -1.21 -21.83
N ASN A 48 17.30 -1.78 -22.58
CA ASN A 48 17.10 -3.18 -22.95
C ASN A 48 16.46 -4.06 -21.90
N ASP A 49 16.10 -3.57 -20.72
CA ASP A 49 15.30 -4.34 -19.77
C ASP A 49 13.80 -3.97 -19.80
N LEU A 50 12.96 -4.84 -19.22
CA LEU A 50 11.51 -4.68 -19.32
C LEU A 50 10.97 -3.90 -18.12
N ASP A 51 10.40 -2.73 -18.43
CA ASP A 51 9.67 -1.90 -17.50
C ASP A 51 8.20 -2.30 -17.38
N ILE A 52 7.54 -1.88 -16.30
CA ILE A 52 6.13 -2.19 -16.04
C ILE A 52 5.31 -0.93 -15.72
N ILE A 53 4.24 -0.73 -16.50
CA ILE A 53 3.20 0.30 -16.26
C ILE A 53 1.91 -0.35 -15.77
N LYS A 54 1.39 0.14 -14.64
CA LYS A 54 0.08 -0.23 -14.09
C LYS A 54 -0.99 0.74 -14.56
N HIS A 55 -2.15 0.20 -14.95
CA HIS A 55 -3.30 1.03 -15.32
C HIS A 55 -4.60 0.65 -14.60
N GLY A 56 -5.37 1.68 -14.27
CA GLY A 56 -6.56 1.61 -13.40
C GLY A 56 -7.89 1.40 -14.13
N ALA A 57 -8.99 1.59 -13.38
CA ALA A 57 -10.35 1.61 -13.91
C ALA A 57 -10.64 2.97 -14.60
N PRO A 58 -11.76 3.13 -15.33
CA PRO A 58 -12.10 4.42 -15.93
C PRO A 58 -12.09 5.56 -14.89
N ASN A 59 -11.35 6.64 -15.17
CA ASN A 59 -11.10 7.82 -14.30
C ASN A 59 -10.05 7.65 -13.19
N SER A 60 -9.25 6.59 -13.23
CA SER A 60 -8.11 6.39 -12.34
C SER A 60 -6.82 7.06 -12.85
N ARG A 61 -5.89 7.37 -11.94
CA ARG A 61 -4.49 7.70 -12.28
C ARG A 61 -3.74 6.42 -12.61
N ASN A 62 -2.93 6.41 -13.68
CA ASN A 62 -2.05 5.28 -14.00
C ASN A 62 -0.68 5.53 -13.39
N VAL A 63 0.07 4.46 -13.13
CA VAL A 63 1.35 4.51 -12.40
C VAL A 63 2.39 3.74 -13.19
N LEU A 64 3.47 4.40 -13.59
CA LEU A 64 4.72 3.72 -13.97
C LEU A 64 5.29 3.10 -12.69
N LEU A 65 5.33 1.77 -12.59
CA LEU A 65 5.60 1.12 -11.30
C LEU A 65 7.06 0.86 -11.02
N GLN A 66 7.91 0.65 -12.02
CA GLN A 66 9.35 0.44 -11.80
C GLN A 66 10.09 0.51 -13.13
N LYS A 67 11.31 1.07 -13.04
CA LYS A 67 12.38 0.78 -14.00
C LYS A 67 13.12 -0.45 -13.54
N ASN A 68 13.43 -1.35 -14.45
CA ASN A 68 14.47 -2.29 -14.16
C ASN A 68 15.81 -1.56 -14.43
N GLU A 69 16.79 -1.68 -13.53
CA GLU A 69 18.13 -1.15 -13.78
C GLU A 69 19.12 -2.26 -13.45
N ASN A 70 19.66 -2.92 -14.48
CA ASN A 70 20.58 -4.05 -14.36
C ASN A 70 19.98 -5.32 -13.73
N GLY A 71 18.70 -5.59 -13.96
CA GLY A 71 18.03 -6.80 -13.47
C GLY A 71 17.43 -6.69 -12.06
N ASN A 72 17.50 -5.51 -11.44
CA ASN A 72 16.82 -5.19 -10.19
C ASN A 72 15.73 -4.15 -10.46
N PHE A 73 14.49 -4.47 -10.10
CA PHE A 73 13.39 -3.51 -10.09
C PHE A 73 13.66 -2.45 -9.02
N ASN A 74 14.17 -1.29 -9.44
CA ASN A 74 14.37 -0.14 -8.57
C ASN A 74 13.12 0.74 -8.59
N ALA A 75 12.57 1.02 -7.42
CA ALA A 75 11.45 1.93 -7.26
C ALA A 75 11.91 3.39 -7.39
N ASN A 76 12.28 3.83 -8.60
CA ASN A 76 12.15 5.26 -8.90
C ASN A 76 10.68 5.66 -8.64
N PRO A 77 10.41 6.86 -8.08
CA PRO A 77 9.07 7.24 -7.67
C PRO A 77 8.07 7.03 -8.80
N SER A 78 6.93 6.47 -8.42
CA SER A 78 5.81 6.20 -9.30
C SER A 78 5.33 7.47 -9.99
N ILE A 79 5.71 7.68 -11.26
CA ILE A 79 5.26 8.86 -11.98
C ILE A 79 3.77 8.73 -12.25
N LEU A 80 3.02 9.64 -11.65
CA LEU A 80 1.57 9.75 -11.82
C LEU A 80 1.28 10.16 -13.26
N LEU A 81 0.80 9.20 -14.04
CA LEU A 81 0.20 9.45 -15.34
C LEU A 81 -1.25 9.95 -15.08
N ASP A 82 -1.43 11.27 -14.89
CA ASP A 82 -2.76 11.91 -14.72
C ASP A 82 -3.56 11.95 -16.03
N THR A 83 -3.74 10.77 -16.63
CA THR A 83 -4.39 10.67 -17.94
C THR A 83 -5.90 10.56 -17.79
N ARG A 84 -6.42 10.08 -16.65
CA ARG A 84 -7.84 9.66 -16.46
C ARG A 84 -8.34 8.71 -17.56
N LYS A 85 -7.44 8.23 -18.43
CA LYS A 85 -7.66 7.39 -19.61
C LYS A 85 -7.03 6.02 -19.36
N ASN A 86 -7.54 4.99 -20.01
CA ASN A 86 -7.05 3.63 -19.84
C ASN A 86 -6.06 3.31 -20.96
N PRO A 87 -4.73 3.36 -20.74
CA PRO A 87 -3.78 2.79 -21.67
C PRO A 87 -3.98 1.28 -21.71
N ILE A 88 -3.77 0.69 -22.88
CA ILE A 88 -4.15 -0.70 -23.18
C ILE A 88 -3.03 -1.50 -23.85
N ILE A 89 -2.05 -0.83 -24.44
CA ILE A 89 -0.88 -1.44 -25.07
C ILE A 89 0.22 -0.39 -25.25
N SER A 90 1.47 -0.85 -25.29
CA SER A 90 2.64 -0.06 -25.65
C SER A 90 3.09 -0.33 -27.09
N LEU A 91 3.47 0.73 -27.79
CA LEU A 91 3.95 0.69 -29.16
C LEU A 91 4.73 1.98 -29.45
N ASP A 92 5.97 1.87 -29.92
CA ASP A 92 6.69 3.01 -30.53
C ASP A 92 5.96 3.41 -31.82
N LEU A 93 5.12 4.44 -31.73
CA LEU A 93 4.24 4.86 -32.82
C LEU A 93 4.89 5.96 -33.68
N ASN A 94 5.79 6.75 -33.07
CA ASN A 94 6.50 7.84 -33.73
C ASN A 94 7.89 7.43 -34.26
N ASN A 95 8.33 6.19 -34.00
CA ASN A 95 9.61 5.61 -34.38
C ASN A 95 10.82 6.34 -33.80
N ASP A 96 10.71 6.83 -32.56
CA ASP A 96 11.82 7.49 -31.86
C ASP A 96 12.70 6.54 -31.04
N GLY A 97 12.33 5.25 -31.00
CA GLY A 97 13.04 4.21 -30.26
C GLY A 97 12.55 4.03 -28.83
N PHE A 98 11.52 4.77 -28.40
CA PHE A 98 10.90 4.65 -27.09
C PHE A 98 9.42 4.24 -27.24
N PRO A 99 8.96 3.19 -26.56
CA PRO A 99 7.56 2.78 -26.61
C PRO A 99 6.59 3.86 -26.11
N ASP A 100 5.57 4.18 -26.91
CA ASP A 100 4.46 5.07 -26.54
C ASP A 100 3.30 4.29 -25.90
N LEU A 101 2.38 5.00 -25.23
CA LEU A 101 1.18 4.41 -24.64
C LEU A 101 -0.06 4.70 -25.47
N ILE A 102 -0.75 3.64 -25.90
CA ILE A 102 -2.00 3.75 -26.64
C ILE A 102 -3.17 3.67 -25.66
N THR A 103 -4.07 4.65 -25.73
CA THR A 103 -5.25 4.79 -24.88
C THR A 103 -6.53 4.64 -25.69
N TYR A 104 -7.61 4.19 -25.06
CA TYR A 104 -8.95 4.45 -25.57
C TYR A 104 -9.92 4.78 -24.43
N GLN A 105 -10.87 5.65 -24.73
CA GLN A 105 -11.94 6.03 -23.81
C GLN A 105 -13.22 5.21 -24.08
N GLU A 106 -13.55 5.06 -25.37
CA GLU A 106 -14.57 4.19 -25.96
C GLU A 106 -14.01 3.76 -27.32
N PHE A 107 -14.45 2.64 -27.94
CA PHE A 107 -13.97 2.24 -29.29
C PHE A 107 -14.23 3.33 -30.35
N SER A 108 -14.97 4.40 -30.03
CA SER A 108 -15.16 5.57 -30.87
C SER A 108 -13.87 6.39 -31.11
N THR A 109 -12.84 6.30 -30.25
CA THR A 109 -11.58 7.05 -30.41
C THR A 109 -10.37 6.31 -29.86
N ILE A 110 -9.24 6.37 -30.57
CA ILE A 110 -7.92 5.90 -30.10
C ILE A 110 -7.05 7.13 -29.85
N GLY A 111 -6.53 7.20 -28.63
CA GLY A 111 -5.54 8.18 -28.21
C GLY A 111 -4.14 7.57 -28.14
N VAL A 112 -3.14 8.42 -28.14
CA VAL A 112 -1.75 8.09 -27.83
C VAL A 112 -1.19 9.12 -26.85
N LEU A 113 -0.36 8.63 -25.94
CA LEU A 113 0.48 9.42 -25.06
C LEU A 113 1.92 9.11 -25.47
N TYR A 114 2.62 10.10 -26.01
CA TYR A 114 4.00 9.89 -26.48
C TYR A 114 4.97 9.87 -25.31
N ASN A 115 5.93 8.96 -25.35
CA ASN A 115 7.01 8.92 -24.37
C ASN A 115 7.94 10.13 -24.56
N LEU A 116 8.20 10.88 -23.48
CA LEU A 116 9.02 12.10 -23.53
C LEU A 116 10.47 11.89 -23.11
N GLN A 117 10.91 10.63 -22.90
CA GLN A 117 12.31 10.25 -22.64
C GLN A 117 12.88 10.86 -21.35
N ASN A 118 12.00 11.18 -20.41
CA ASN A 118 12.31 11.74 -19.09
C ASN A 118 11.34 11.19 -18.04
N ASP A 119 10.88 9.97 -18.28
CA ASP A 119 9.92 9.22 -17.47
C ASP A 119 8.51 9.85 -17.43
N THR A 120 8.23 10.80 -18.32
CA THR A 120 6.90 11.41 -18.49
C THR A 120 6.31 11.14 -19.87
N PHE A 121 4.99 11.30 -19.99
CA PHE A 121 4.27 11.16 -21.25
C PHE A 121 3.58 12.47 -21.65
N SER A 122 3.34 12.64 -22.95
CA SER A 122 2.61 13.78 -23.49
C SER A 122 1.15 13.83 -23.02
N GLU A 123 0.48 14.95 -23.30
CA GLU A 123 -0.99 14.97 -23.33
C GLU A 123 -1.51 14.00 -24.42
N GLU A 124 -2.73 13.48 -24.22
CA GLU A 124 -3.34 12.53 -25.15
C GLU A 124 -3.64 13.18 -26.51
N GLU A 125 -3.10 12.61 -27.57
CA GLU A 125 -3.43 12.96 -28.95
C GLU A 125 -4.35 11.89 -29.56
N THR A 126 -5.49 12.30 -30.11
CA THR A 126 -6.38 11.37 -30.82
C THR A 126 -5.80 11.07 -32.21
N VAL A 127 -5.40 9.82 -32.43
CA VAL A 127 -4.81 9.36 -33.71
C VAL A 127 -5.83 8.70 -34.65
N GLN A 128 -6.95 8.20 -34.12
CA GLN A 128 -8.01 7.58 -34.93
C GLN A 128 -9.39 7.76 -34.29
N SER A 129 -10.44 7.86 -35.11
CA SER A 129 -11.84 7.92 -34.66
C SER A 129 -12.74 6.99 -35.48
N PHE A 130 -13.78 6.44 -34.84
CA PHE A 130 -14.74 5.52 -35.43
C PHE A 130 -16.16 6.08 -35.32
N HIS A 131 -17.00 5.81 -36.33
CA HIS A 131 -18.38 6.28 -36.36
C HIS A 131 -19.32 5.28 -35.65
N GLY A 132 -19.80 5.61 -34.44
CA GLY A 132 -20.81 4.83 -33.71
C GLY A 132 -20.60 4.83 -32.18
N SER A 133 -21.60 4.37 -31.40
CA SER A 133 -21.44 4.09 -29.97
C SER A 133 -21.12 2.61 -29.75
N TYR A 134 -19.97 2.34 -29.16
CA TYR A 134 -19.39 1.01 -29.06
C TYR A 134 -18.85 0.82 -27.64
N SER A 135 -19.47 -0.05 -26.84
CA SER A 135 -19.39 0.05 -25.37
C SER A 135 -18.50 -0.96 -24.64
N HIS A 136 -17.78 -1.90 -25.27
CA HIS A 136 -16.94 -2.85 -24.52
C HIS A 136 -15.68 -3.35 -25.26
N THR A 137 -14.75 -3.83 -24.43
CA THR A 137 -13.30 -3.92 -24.58
C THR A 137 -12.82 -5.29 -25.06
N LEU A 138 -11.88 -5.30 -26.00
CA LEU A 138 -10.93 -6.39 -26.17
C LEU A 138 -9.51 -5.82 -26.23
N LYS A 139 -8.55 -6.59 -25.73
CA LYS A 139 -7.14 -6.20 -25.78
C LYS A 139 -6.74 -6.08 -27.27
N PRO A 140 -6.13 -4.95 -27.69
CA PRO A 140 -5.52 -4.86 -29.02
C PRO A 140 -4.46 -5.94 -29.19
N ILE A 141 -4.18 -6.33 -30.43
CA ILE A 141 -3.10 -7.25 -30.77
C ILE A 141 -2.04 -6.47 -31.57
N LYS A 142 -0.79 -6.45 -31.08
CA LYS A 142 0.37 -5.85 -31.75
C LYS A 142 0.98 -6.86 -32.71
N ILE A 143 1.16 -6.51 -33.97
CA ILE A 143 1.67 -7.41 -35.00
C ILE A 143 2.30 -6.64 -36.16
N ASP A 144 3.42 -7.09 -36.69
CA ASP A 144 3.96 -6.58 -37.96
C ASP A 144 3.20 -7.27 -39.10
N TYR A 145 2.10 -6.66 -39.55
CA TYR A 145 1.17 -7.32 -40.46
C TYR A 145 1.71 -7.39 -41.90
N ASN A 146 2.57 -6.45 -42.29
CA ASN A 146 3.08 -6.31 -43.65
C ASN A 146 4.59 -6.56 -43.78
N SER A 147 5.24 -7.06 -42.72
CA SER A 147 6.68 -7.31 -42.65
C SER A 147 7.53 -6.08 -42.97
N ASP A 148 7.04 -4.88 -42.62
CA ASP A 148 7.78 -3.63 -42.84
C ASP A 148 8.70 -3.25 -41.68
N GLY A 149 8.70 -4.05 -40.61
CA GLY A 149 9.48 -3.84 -39.40
C GLY A 149 8.81 -2.92 -38.39
N PHE A 150 7.63 -2.36 -38.68
CA PHE A 150 6.84 -1.56 -37.77
C PHE A 150 5.62 -2.33 -37.30
N MET A 151 5.35 -2.24 -35.99
CA MET A 151 4.25 -2.97 -35.40
C MET A 151 2.92 -2.24 -35.64
N ASP A 152 1.94 -2.96 -36.16
CA ASP A 152 0.56 -2.55 -36.40
C ASP A 152 -0.37 -3.00 -35.27
N LEU A 153 -1.64 -2.58 -35.33
CA LEU A 153 -2.66 -2.93 -34.35
C LEU A 153 -3.87 -3.61 -34.99
N ILE A 154 -4.29 -4.73 -34.39
CA ILE A 154 -5.59 -5.35 -34.66
C ILE A 154 -6.52 -5.09 -33.49
N LEU A 155 -7.69 -4.52 -33.79
CA LEU A 155 -8.73 -4.16 -32.83
C LEU A 155 -10.00 -4.94 -33.11
N ILE A 156 -10.70 -5.34 -32.04
CA ILE A 156 -11.98 -6.03 -32.17
C ILE A 156 -13.07 -5.15 -31.58
N ASN A 157 -14.09 -4.85 -32.39
CA ASN A 157 -15.20 -4.01 -31.96
C ASN A 157 -16.26 -4.80 -31.15
N ASN A 158 -17.34 -4.11 -30.76
CA ASN A 158 -18.45 -4.70 -30.01
C ASN A 158 -19.30 -5.71 -30.83
N THR A 159 -19.31 -5.63 -32.16
CA THR A 159 -19.95 -6.61 -33.04
C THR A 159 -19.04 -7.81 -33.31
N ARG A 160 -17.86 -7.84 -32.67
CA ARG A 160 -16.83 -8.88 -32.84
C ARG A 160 -16.32 -8.91 -34.28
N ASP A 161 -16.08 -7.74 -34.86
CA ASP A 161 -15.39 -7.56 -36.12
C ASP A 161 -13.95 -7.12 -35.85
N ALA A 162 -13.00 -7.74 -36.53
CA ALA A 162 -11.59 -7.41 -36.44
C ALA A 162 -11.22 -6.33 -37.47
N TYR A 163 -10.46 -5.33 -37.03
CA TYR A 163 -9.97 -4.22 -37.84
C TYR A 163 -8.46 -4.08 -37.70
N LEU A 164 -7.77 -3.90 -38.81
CA LEU A 164 -6.35 -3.57 -38.88
C LEU A 164 -6.17 -2.05 -38.92
N LEU A 165 -5.27 -1.56 -38.09
CA LEU A 165 -4.79 -0.19 -38.08
C LEU A 165 -3.28 -0.24 -38.27
N ARG A 166 -2.82 0.15 -39.46
CA ARG A 166 -1.39 0.14 -39.79
C ARG A 166 -0.69 1.35 -39.21
N ASN A 167 0.51 1.16 -38.69
CA ASN A 167 1.37 2.26 -38.29
C ASN A 167 1.78 3.05 -39.54
N ASN A 168 1.50 4.35 -39.55
CA ASN A 168 1.80 5.21 -40.70
C ASN A 168 3.25 5.73 -40.70
N GLN A 169 4.05 5.30 -39.72
CA GLN A 169 5.48 5.63 -39.54
C GLN A 169 5.76 7.12 -39.30
N LEU A 170 4.73 7.90 -38.98
CA LEU A 170 4.78 9.36 -38.77
C LEU A 170 4.11 9.77 -37.45
N GLY A 171 4.02 8.87 -36.46
CA GLY A 171 3.31 9.13 -35.20
C GLY A 171 1.79 9.00 -35.35
N GLY A 172 1.31 7.98 -36.05
CA GLY A 172 -0.13 7.78 -36.18
C GLY A 172 -0.53 6.48 -36.85
N LEU A 173 -1.83 6.29 -37.00
CA LEU A 173 -2.42 5.10 -37.58
C LEU A 173 -3.11 5.43 -38.91
N GLU A 174 -3.05 4.51 -39.86
CA GLU A 174 -3.85 4.56 -41.07
C GLU A 174 -5.35 4.29 -40.76
N PRO A 175 -6.27 4.71 -41.66
CA PRO A 175 -7.69 4.40 -41.50
C PRO A 175 -7.94 2.90 -41.34
N ALA A 176 -8.75 2.53 -40.34
CA ALA A 176 -9.04 1.14 -40.01
C ALA A 176 -9.57 0.33 -41.22
N LYS A 177 -8.88 -0.75 -41.57
CA LYS A 177 -9.28 -1.74 -42.59
C LYS A 177 -10.02 -2.88 -41.90
N PHE A 178 -11.23 -3.20 -42.38
CA PHE A 178 -11.93 -4.41 -41.91
C PHE A 178 -11.17 -5.66 -42.36
N LEU A 179 -10.95 -6.60 -41.43
CA LEU A 179 -10.34 -7.90 -41.72
C LEU A 179 -11.43 -8.97 -41.84
N ILE A 180 -12.00 -9.38 -40.70
CA ILE A 180 -12.92 -10.53 -40.63
C ILE A 180 -14.00 -10.36 -39.57
N PRO A 181 -15.17 -11.00 -39.75
CA PRO A 181 -16.12 -11.18 -38.67
C PRO A 181 -15.64 -12.32 -37.74
N VAL A 182 -15.32 -11.98 -36.49
CA VAL A 182 -14.98 -12.96 -35.43
C VAL A 182 -16.26 -13.67 -34.96
N GLY A 183 -17.39 -12.93 -34.88
CA GLY A 183 -18.71 -13.46 -34.55
C GLY A 183 -19.09 -13.36 -33.06
N THR A 184 -20.40 -13.32 -32.77
CA THR A 184 -20.91 -13.07 -31.42
C THR A 184 -20.43 -14.12 -30.42
N PHE A 185 -19.77 -13.66 -29.35
CA PHE A 185 -19.16 -14.47 -28.27
C PHE A 185 -17.85 -15.22 -28.61
N ASN A 186 -17.26 -14.93 -29.77
CA ASN A 186 -15.95 -15.47 -30.16
C ASN A 186 -14.83 -14.46 -29.85
N TYR A 187 -13.60 -14.97 -29.76
CA TYR A 187 -12.38 -14.18 -29.50
C TYR A 187 -11.24 -14.64 -30.41
N ILE A 188 -10.36 -13.73 -30.82
CA ILE A 188 -9.08 -14.08 -31.46
C ILE A 188 -8.11 -14.46 -30.35
N ASN A 189 -7.60 -15.68 -30.39
CA ASN A 189 -6.67 -16.21 -29.39
C ASN A 189 -5.21 -15.99 -29.78
N LYS A 190 -4.89 -16.17 -31.06
CA LYS A 190 -3.52 -16.06 -31.60
C LYS A 190 -3.57 -15.66 -33.07
N ILE A 191 -2.51 -15.00 -33.53
CA ILE A 191 -2.27 -14.66 -34.93
C ILE A 191 -0.82 -15.06 -35.25
N GLU A 192 -0.65 -15.92 -36.25
CA GLU A 192 0.66 -16.40 -36.71
C GLU A 192 0.50 -17.07 -38.07
N ASP A 193 1.59 -17.20 -38.80
CA ASP A 193 1.69 -18.00 -40.03
C ASP A 193 1.62 -19.49 -39.66
N PHE A 194 0.43 -20.09 -39.80
CA PHE A 194 0.19 -21.49 -39.44
C PHE A 194 0.68 -22.43 -40.52
N ASP A 195 0.56 -22.02 -41.78
CA ASP A 195 0.86 -22.83 -42.95
C ASP A 195 2.26 -22.64 -43.55
N ASN A 196 3.03 -21.72 -42.97
CA ASN A 196 4.35 -21.29 -43.42
C ASN A 196 4.34 -20.75 -44.86
N ASP A 197 3.25 -20.10 -45.28
CA ASP A 197 3.15 -19.43 -46.58
C ASP A 197 3.65 -17.97 -46.55
N GLY A 198 3.82 -17.41 -45.35
CA GLY A 198 4.33 -16.06 -45.10
C GLY A 198 3.23 -15.05 -44.75
N ASP A 199 1.96 -15.42 -44.84
CA ASP A 199 0.82 -14.60 -44.43
C ASP A 199 0.37 -14.95 -43.00
N LEU A 200 -0.43 -14.06 -42.41
CA LEU A 200 -0.85 -14.18 -41.02
C LEU A 200 -2.25 -14.80 -40.90
N ASP A 201 -2.34 -15.90 -40.17
CA ASP A 201 -3.57 -16.65 -39.94
C ASP A 201 -4.19 -16.39 -38.57
N PHE A 202 -5.49 -16.65 -38.43
CA PHE A 202 -6.26 -16.34 -37.23
C PHE A 202 -6.79 -17.58 -36.52
N TYR A 203 -6.56 -17.62 -35.21
CA TYR A 203 -7.09 -18.65 -34.32
C TYR A 203 -8.28 -18.08 -33.56
N ILE A 204 -9.49 -18.57 -33.87
CA ILE A 204 -10.74 -18.05 -33.31
C ILE A 204 -11.42 -19.12 -32.46
N TRP A 205 -11.67 -18.79 -31.19
CA TRP A 205 -12.44 -19.65 -30.30
C TRP A 205 -13.95 -19.40 -30.43
N ASP A 206 -14.71 -20.49 -30.61
CA ASP A 206 -16.18 -20.52 -30.75
C ASP A 206 -16.79 -21.63 -29.89
N TYR A 207 -17.28 -21.29 -28.69
CA TYR A 207 -18.11 -22.15 -27.84
C TYR A 207 -17.70 -23.64 -27.81
N ASN A 208 -16.40 -23.91 -27.57
CA ASN A 208 -15.75 -25.25 -27.59
C ASN A 208 -15.20 -25.74 -28.94
N LYS A 209 -14.94 -24.84 -29.88
CA LYS A 209 -14.19 -25.13 -31.10
C LYS A 209 -13.11 -24.09 -31.30
N LEU A 210 -11.90 -24.54 -31.60
CA LEU A 210 -10.85 -23.68 -32.15
C LEU A 210 -10.97 -23.74 -33.67
N LYS A 211 -11.19 -22.59 -34.31
CA LYS A 211 -11.20 -22.45 -35.77
C LYS A 211 -9.90 -21.80 -36.18
N ILE A 212 -9.25 -22.37 -37.19
CA ILE A 212 -8.07 -21.78 -37.82
C ILE A 212 -8.56 -21.21 -39.14
N HIS A 213 -8.37 -19.91 -39.31
CA HIS A 213 -8.73 -19.15 -40.51
C HIS A 213 -7.44 -18.81 -41.23
N LEU A 214 -7.22 -19.44 -42.39
CA LEU A 214 -6.03 -19.21 -43.19
C LEU A 214 -6.29 -18.06 -44.16
N PHE A 215 -5.30 -17.21 -44.34
CA PHE A 215 -5.35 -16.20 -45.38
C PHE A 215 -5.19 -16.86 -46.76
N ASP A 216 -5.94 -16.40 -47.75
CA ASP A 216 -5.86 -16.90 -49.13
C ASP A 216 -5.56 -15.74 -50.08
N GLU A 217 -4.32 -15.69 -50.58
CA GLU A 217 -3.84 -14.66 -51.51
C GLU A 217 -4.68 -14.55 -52.79
N ASP A 218 -5.23 -15.66 -53.29
CA ASP A 218 -5.97 -15.69 -54.55
C ASP A 218 -7.35 -15.01 -54.41
N SER A 219 -7.94 -15.06 -53.21
CA SER A 219 -9.26 -14.48 -52.93
C SER A 219 -9.21 -13.18 -52.13
N ASP A 220 -8.06 -12.81 -51.57
CA ASP A 220 -7.89 -11.68 -50.63
C ASP A 220 -8.91 -11.77 -49.46
N ASP A 221 -9.15 -13.01 -48.99
CA ASP A 221 -10.11 -13.34 -47.94
C ASP A 221 -9.59 -14.52 -47.10
N PHE A 222 -10.25 -14.78 -45.97
CA PHE A 222 -9.90 -15.89 -45.08
C PHE A 222 -10.75 -17.12 -45.36
N ILE A 223 -10.09 -18.24 -45.61
CA ILE A 223 -10.74 -19.55 -45.72
C ILE A 223 -10.75 -20.27 -44.37
N GLN A 224 -11.78 -21.09 -44.14
CA GLN A 224 -11.92 -21.92 -42.93
C GLN A 224 -11.70 -23.40 -43.28
N PRO A 225 -10.45 -23.88 -43.36
CA PRO A 225 -10.18 -25.25 -43.78
C PRO A 225 -10.54 -26.28 -42.70
N THR A 226 -10.42 -25.93 -41.40
CA THR A 226 -10.61 -26.90 -40.30
C THR A 226 -11.17 -26.26 -39.02
N ALA A 227 -12.17 -26.91 -38.41
CA ALA A 227 -12.63 -26.60 -37.05
C ALA A 227 -12.27 -27.75 -36.11
N LEU A 228 -11.51 -27.46 -35.06
CA LEU A 228 -11.10 -28.43 -34.06
C LEU A 228 -12.16 -28.47 -32.96
N GLN A 229 -12.82 -29.62 -32.77
CA GLN A 229 -13.62 -29.84 -31.56
C GLN A 229 -12.68 -29.96 -30.36
N ALA A 230 -12.76 -29.00 -29.43
CA ALA A 230 -12.00 -29.03 -28.20
C ALA A 230 -12.97 -28.96 -27.02
N THR A 231 -13.00 -30.00 -26.19
CA THR A 231 -14.08 -30.22 -25.21
C THR A 231 -13.90 -29.47 -23.88
N SER A 232 -12.91 -28.58 -23.76
CA SER A 232 -12.65 -27.75 -22.58
C SER A 232 -12.22 -26.34 -23.00
N SER A 233 -12.54 -25.35 -22.18
CA SER A 233 -12.24 -23.93 -22.37
C SER A 233 -10.75 -23.71 -22.57
N LEU A 234 -10.37 -23.48 -23.82
CA LEU A 234 -9.03 -23.16 -24.27
C LEU A 234 -8.89 -21.65 -24.36
N GLU A 235 -8.65 -21.02 -23.22
CA GLU A 235 -8.05 -19.68 -23.23
C GLU A 235 -6.53 -19.76 -23.47
N SER A 236 -5.91 -20.97 -23.41
CA SER A 236 -4.49 -21.16 -23.65
C SER A 236 -4.14 -22.51 -24.28
N PHE A 237 -3.45 -22.47 -25.43
CA PHE A 237 -2.86 -23.60 -26.16
C PHE A 237 -1.47 -23.22 -26.66
N GLY A 238 -0.61 -24.22 -26.82
CA GLY A 238 0.69 -24.06 -27.45
C GLY A 238 0.62 -24.36 -28.94
N VAL A 239 1.34 -23.60 -29.77
CA VAL A 239 1.46 -23.84 -31.22
C VAL A 239 2.92 -23.92 -31.59
N ILE A 240 3.33 -25.05 -32.17
CA ILE A 240 4.72 -25.37 -32.46
C ILE A 240 4.83 -26.60 -33.37
N ASP A 241 5.84 -26.66 -34.23
CA ASP A 241 6.17 -27.89 -34.96
C ASP A 241 6.78 -28.93 -33.99
N LEU A 242 5.99 -29.93 -33.57
CA LEU A 242 6.39 -30.92 -32.56
C LEU A 242 7.14 -32.11 -33.18
N ASP A 243 6.83 -32.45 -34.42
CA ASP A 243 7.37 -33.62 -35.11
C ASP A 243 8.47 -33.29 -36.14
N GLY A 244 8.75 -32.01 -36.35
CA GLY A 244 9.77 -31.50 -37.27
C GLY A 244 9.37 -31.60 -38.74
N ASN A 245 8.07 -31.70 -39.03
CA ASN A 245 7.56 -31.84 -40.39
C ASN A 245 7.48 -30.50 -41.14
N GLY A 246 7.72 -29.37 -40.46
CA GLY A 246 7.66 -28.03 -41.02
C GLY A 246 6.25 -27.44 -41.04
N TYR A 247 5.29 -28.00 -40.31
CA TYR A 247 3.95 -27.46 -40.07
C TYR A 247 3.70 -27.35 -38.58
N LYS A 248 2.85 -26.40 -38.18
CA LYS A 248 2.59 -26.15 -36.76
C LYS A 248 1.61 -27.18 -36.18
N ASP A 249 1.95 -27.75 -35.03
CA ASP A 249 1.08 -28.61 -34.23
C ASP A 249 0.51 -27.87 -33.01
N ILE A 250 -0.52 -28.44 -32.39
CA ILE A 250 -1.23 -27.82 -31.25
C ILE A 250 -1.11 -28.66 -29.99
N LEU A 251 -0.60 -28.05 -28.92
CA LEU A 251 -0.63 -28.57 -27.55
C LEU A 251 -1.79 -27.97 -26.77
N TYR A 252 -2.59 -28.81 -26.12
CA TYR A 252 -3.75 -28.34 -25.37
C TYR A 252 -4.07 -29.22 -24.17
N LEU A 253 -4.72 -28.64 -23.15
CA LEU A 253 -5.10 -29.36 -21.94
C LEU A 253 -6.53 -29.93 -22.06
N LYS A 254 -6.70 -31.19 -21.70
CA LYS A 254 -8.01 -31.86 -21.67
C LYS A 254 -8.03 -32.98 -20.62
N ASN A 255 -8.99 -32.88 -19.69
CA ASN A 255 -9.25 -33.88 -18.65
C ASN A 255 -8.04 -34.23 -17.76
N GLY A 256 -7.21 -33.25 -17.40
CA GLY A 256 -6.02 -33.50 -16.56
C GLY A 256 -4.85 -34.14 -17.33
N SER A 257 -4.89 -34.13 -18.66
CA SER A 257 -3.79 -34.58 -19.52
C SER A 257 -3.47 -33.50 -20.55
N VAL A 258 -2.20 -33.40 -20.94
CA VAL A 258 -1.77 -32.58 -22.08
C VAL A 258 -1.83 -33.44 -23.34
N TRP A 259 -2.51 -32.92 -24.36
CA TRP A 259 -2.69 -33.54 -25.65
C TRP A 259 -1.90 -32.79 -26.71
N ALA A 260 -1.34 -33.54 -27.66
CA ALA A 260 -0.75 -33.01 -28.88
C ALA A 260 -1.61 -33.43 -30.06
N LYS A 261 -1.95 -32.45 -30.89
CA LYS A 261 -2.68 -32.64 -32.14
C LYS A 261 -1.79 -32.26 -33.30
N TYR A 262 -1.49 -33.27 -34.14
CA TYR A 262 -0.54 -33.11 -35.23
C TYR A 262 -1.23 -32.76 -36.52
N PHE A 263 -0.62 -31.84 -37.25
CA PHE A 263 -1.09 -31.35 -38.53
C PHE A 263 -0.06 -31.63 -39.63
N ASP A 264 -0.58 -31.80 -40.83
CA ASP A 264 0.20 -31.90 -42.07
C ASP A 264 -0.61 -31.25 -43.20
N PHE A 265 0.03 -30.98 -44.33
CA PHE A 265 -0.56 -30.31 -45.46
C PHE A 265 -0.57 -31.20 -46.71
N ASP A 266 -1.77 -31.51 -47.22
CA ASP A 266 -1.91 -32.22 -48.48
C ASP A 266 -1.83 -31.26 -49.66
N LYS A 267 -0.62 -31.17 -50.24
CA LYS A 267 -0.32 -30.37 -51.44
C LYS A 267 -1.16 -30.70 -52.68
N ASN A 268 -1.87 -31.83 -52.70
CA ASN A 268 -2.73 -32.18 -53.84
C ASN A 268 -4.15 -31.62 -53.70
N THR A 269 -4.60 -31.42 -52.46
CA THR A 269 -5.93 -30.91 -52.16
C THR A 269 -5.92 -29.50 -51.58
N ASP A 270 -4.73 -28.96 -51.32
CA ASP A 270 -4.52 -27.65 -50.69
C ASP A 270 -5.24 -27.56 -49.33
N GLN A 271 -5.18 -28.67 -48.58
CA GLN A 271 -5.88 -28.80 -47.31
C GLN A 271 -5.00 -29.33 -46.20
N TYR A 272 -5.17 -28.72 -45.03
CA TYR A 272 -4.67 -29.25 -43.77
C TYR A 272 -5.38 -30.54 -43.39
N ILE A 273 -4.60 -31.53 -42.97
CA ILE A 273 -5.10 -32.80 -42.46
C ILE A 273 -4.67 -32.99 -41.01
N VAL A 274 -5.61 -33.48 -40.19
CA VAL A 274 -5.32 -33.89 -38.81
C VAL A 274 -4.76 -35.31 -38.86
N LEU A 275 -3.49 -35.48 -38.49
CA LEU A 275 -2.83 -36.78 -38.50
C LEU A 275 -3.29 -37.66 -37.34
N ASN A 276 -3.15 -37.17 -36.11
CA ASN A 276 -3.52 -37.86 -34.88
C ASN A 276 -3.67 -36.87 -33.70
N ASP A 277 -4.23 -37.38 -32.61
CA ASP A 277 -4.49 -36.67 -31.37
C ASP A 277 -4.10 -37.62 -30.23
N ILE A 278 -2.97 -37.34 -29.56
CA ILE A 278 -2.37 -38.25 -28.57
C ILE A 278 -2.15 -37.54 -27.23
N ILE A 279 -2.19 -38.31 -26.15
CA ILE A 279 -1.79 -37.83 -24.82
C ILE A 279 -0.26 -37.83 -24.76
N VAL A 280 0.33 -36.68 -24.44
CA VAL A 280 1.79 -36.52 -24.31
C VAL A 280 2.25 -36.42 -22.86
N VAL A 281 1.38 -35.93 -21.98
CA VAL A 281 1.56 -35.95 -20.52
C VAL A 281 0.23 -36.36 -19.87
N ASP A 282 0.27 -37.34 -18.98
CA ASP A 282 -0.93 -37.90 -18.33
C ASP A 282 -0.92 -37.69 -16.82
N ASN A 283 -2.10 -37.71 -16.20
CA ASN A 283 -2.33 -37.62 -14.75
C ASN A 283 -1.85 -36.34 -14.05
N ILE A 284 -2.03 -35.19 -14.68
CA ILE A 284 -1.80 -33.90 -14.02
C ILE A 284 -3.02 -33.58 -13.13
N PRO A 285 -2.86 -33.37 -11.81
CA PRO A 285 -3.97 -33.06 -10.91
C PRO A 285 -4.71 -31.79 -11.33
N LEU A 286 -5.95 -31.91 -11.82
CA LEU A 286 -6.75 -30.79 -12.33
C LEU A 286 -8.11 -30.72 -11.64
N ASN A 287 -8.51 -29.52 -11.22
CA ASN A 287 -9.86 -29.25 -10.73
C ASN A 287 -10.84 -29.06 -11.89
N THR A 288 -11.69 -30.05 -12.12
CA THR A 288 -12.64 -30.03 -13.25
C THR A 288 -13.82 -29.06 -13.08
N ASN A 289 -13.97 -28.43 -11.91
CA ASN A 289 -15.05 -27.47 -11.65
C ASN A 289 -14.74 -26.06 -12.21
N TYR A 290 -13.47 -25.78 -12.51
CA TYR A 290 -12.96 -24.46 -12.84
C TYR A 290 -12.08 -24.53 -14.10
N ASN A 291 -12.68 -24.87 -15.25
CA ASN A 291 -11.95 -25.13 -16.50
C ASN A 291 -11.28 -23.88 -17.13
N ASN A 292 -11.58 -22.67 -16.64
CA ASN A 292 -11.05 -21.41 -17.18
C ASN A 292 -9.70 -20.98 -16.56
N HIS A 293 -9.04 -21.86 -15.79
CA HIS A 293 -7.88 -21.51 -14.95
C HIS A 293 -6.58 -22.23 -15.35
N ASN A 294 -6.29 -22.37 -16.66
CA ASN A 294 -5.03 -23.00 -17.13
C ASN A 294 -4.29 -22.21 -18.24
N SER A 295 -2.95 -22.23 -18.22
CA SER A 295 -2.07 -21.61 -19.24
C SER A 295 -0.97 -22.56 -19.70
N ILE A 296 -0.60 -22.50 -20.98
CA ILE A 296 0.53 -23.20 -21.60
C ILE A 296 1.48 -22.15 -22.17
N TYR A 297 2.75 -22.22 -21.77
CA TYR A 297 3.85 -21.43 -22.34
C TYR A 297 4.89 -22.37 -22.95
N ILE A 298 5.45 -21.96 -24.09
CA ILE A 298 6.47 -22.72 -24.81
C ILE A 298 7.72 -21.86 -24.92
N GLU A 299 8.83 -22.39 -24.40
CA GLU A 299 10.16 -21.82 -24.49
C GLU A 299 10.97 -22.60 -25.53
N ASN A 300 11.44 -21.91 -26.57
CA ASN A 300 12.30 -22.51 -27.60
C ASN A 300 13.74 -22.56 -27.11
N LYS A 301 14.29 -23.78 -26.97
CA LYS A 301 15.70 -24.01 -26.69
C LYS A 301 16.43 -24.35 -28.00
N GLU A 302 17.73 -24.11 -28.03
CA GLU A 302 18.52 -24.39 -29.22
C GLU A 302 18.42 -25.87 -29.68
N ASN A 303 18.47 -26.09 -31.00
CA ASN A 303 18.47 -27.42 -31.64
C ASN A 303 17.17 -28.23 -31.54
N GLY A 304 16.01 -27.56 -31.59
CA GLY A 304 14.70 -28.23 -31.65
C GLY A 304 14.30 -28.90 -30.34
N VAL A 305 14.81 -28.37 -29.23
CA VAL A 305 14.40 -28.71 -27.87
C VAL A 305 13.44 -27.61 -27.42
N TYR A 306 12.34 -27.96 -26.79
CA TYR A 306 11.42 -26.98 -26.23
C TYR A 306 11.07 -27.33 -24.80
N ALA A 307 11.05 -26.33 -23.92
CA ALA A 307 10.51 -26.47 -22.58
C ALA A 307 9.08 -25.95 -22.56
N ILE A 308 8.16 -26.74 -22.00
CA ILE A 308 6.74 -26.44 -21.96
C ILE A 308 6.35 -26.29 -20.50
N TYR A 309 5.75 -25.14 -20.18
CA TYR A 309 5.27 -24.82 -18.85
C TYR A 309 3.75 -24.79 -18.86
N VAL A 310 3.12 -25.45 -17.88
CA VAL A 310 1.67 -25.53 -17.75
C VAL A 310 1.26 -25.09 -16.36
N ALA A 311 0.59 -23.95 -16.27
CA ALA A 311 -0.03 -23.46 -15.04
C ALA A 311 -1.48 -23.95 -14.98
N LEU A 312 -1.90 -24.49 -13.83
CA LEU A 312 -3.25 -25.04 -13.66
C LEU A 312 -3.73 -25.07 -12.20
N LEU A 313 -5.05 -25.03 -12.03
CA LEU A 313 -5.73 -25.17 -10.75
C LEU A 313 -5.91 -26.66 -10.39
N THR A 314 -5.35 -27.08 -9.27
CA THR A 314 -5.37 -28.44 -8.74
C THR A 314 -6.63 -28.72 -7.93
N THR A 315 -6.91 -30.01 -7.69
CA THR A 315 -8.14 -30.50 -7.03
C THR A 315 -8.38 -29.98 -5.61
N ASP A 316 -7.34 -29.48 -4.97
CA ASP A 316 -7.29 -28.88 -3.64
C ASP A 316 -7.45 -27.34 -3.67
N ASN A 317 -7.82 -26.76 -4.81
CA ASN A 317 -8.02 -25.32 -5.05
C ASN A 317 -6.75 -24.46 -4.98
N HIS A 318 -5.56 -25.06 -5.12
CA HIS A 318 -4.31 -24.32 -5.32
C HIS A 318 -3.87 -24.34 -6.79
N HIS A 319 -2.97 -23.47 -7.18
CA HIS A 319 -2.37 -23.49 -8.52
C HIS A 319 -0.97 -24.10 -8.45
N ASN A 320 -0.62 -24.84 -9.51
CA ASN A 320 0.70 -25.42 -9.72
C ASN A 320 1.20 -25.07 -11.12
N ILE A 321 2.52 -24.92 -11.27
CA ILE A 321 3.21 -24.86 -12.57
C ILE A 321 4.00 -26.14 -12.77
N TYR A 322 3.74 -26.82 -13.88
CA TYR A 322 4.44 -28.02 -14.29
C TYR A 322 5.33 -27.72 -15.50
N LYS A 323 6.49 -28.35 -15.57
CA LYS A 323 7.43 -28.28 -16.68
C LYS A 323 7.65 -29.65 -17.30
N PHE A 324 7.75 -29.70 -18.62
CA PHE A 324 8.28 -30.86 -19.33
C PHE A 324 8.99 -30.41 -20.61
N ASN A 325 9.92 -31.22 -21.10
CA ASN A 325 10.66 -30.93 -22.31
C ASN A 325 10.17 -31.79 -23.48
N VAL A 326 10.25 -31.25 -24.69
CA VAL A 326 10.06 -31.98 -25.94
C VAL A 326 11.28 -31.83 -26.84
N GLN A 327 11.72 -32.93 -27.43
CA GLN A 327 12.76 -32.93 -28.47
C GLN A 327 12.43 -34.02 -29.49
N ASN A 328 12.30 -33.65 -30.77
CA ASN A 328 11.98 -34.59 -31.87
C ASN A 328 10.81 -35.53 -31.50
N ASN A 329 9.70 -34.96 -31.05
CA ASN A 329 8.51 -35.70 -30.64
C ASN A 329 8.67 -36.63 -29.40
N VAL A 330 9.75 -36.49 -28.65
CA VAL A 330 9.98 -37.22 -27.38
C VAL A 330 9.73 -36.28 -26.21
N PHE A 331 8.73 -36.61 -25.39
CA PHE A 331 8.32 -35.83 -24.23
C PHE A 331 8.92 -36.40 -22.94
N SER A 332 9.43 -35.53 -22.07
CA SER A 332 9.83 -35.91 -20.71
C SER A 332 8.62 -36.08 -19.81
N THR A 333 8.82 -36.66 -18.64
CA THR A 333 7.84 -36.59 -17.55
C THR A 333 7.66 -35.14 -17.12
N ALA A 334 6.44 -34.77 -16.73
CA ALA A 334 6.19 -33.49 -16.10
C ALA A 334 6.72 -33.46 -14.67
N GLU A 335 7.42 -32.39 -14.33
CA GLU A 335 7.90 -32.07 -12.99
C GLU A 335 7.19 -30.81 -12.49
N THR A 336 6.96 -30.71 -11.19
CA THR A 336 6.39 -29.50 -10.57
C THR A 336 7.54 -28.52 -10.32
N VAL A 337 7.47 -27.34 -10.94
CA VAL A 337 8.45 -26.27 -10.76
C VAL A 337 7.97 -25.22 -9.75
N LEU A 338 6.65 -25.02 -9.64
CA LEU A 338 6.03 -24.20 -8.60
C LEU A 338 4.75 -24.87 -8.08
N ALA A 339 4.54 -24.89 -6.77
CA ALA A 339 3.43 -25.61 -6.14
C ALA A 339 2.65 -24.76 -5.13
N ASN A 340 1.35 -25.04 -5.05
CA ASN A 340 0.40 -24.63 -4.01
C ASN A 340 0.12 -23.12 -3.87
N PHE A 341 0.23 -22.33 -4.93
CA PHE A 341 -0.02 -20.88 -4.86
C PHE A 341 -1.51 -20.54 -5.08
N GLU A 342 -2.04 -19.58 -4.33
CA GLU A 342 -3.46 -19.22 -4.41
C GLU A 342 -3.70 -18.08 -5.41
N ILE A 343 -4.69 -18.28 -6.31
CA ILE A 343 -5.08 -17.27 -7.30
C ILE A 343 -6.59 -17.20 -7.34
N ASN A 344 -7.14 -16.05 -6.96
CA ASN A 344 -8.59 -15.82 -6.93
C ASN A 344 -9.10 -15.02 -8.15
N THR A 345 -8.35 -14.92 -9.26
CA THR A 345 -8.78 -14.19 -10.47
C THR A 345 -9.40 -15.08 -11.55
N LEU A 346 -10.38 -14.51 -12.27
CA LEU A 346 -11.18 -15.13 -13.33
C LEU A 346 -10.58 -15.04 -14.75
N SER A 347 -9.29 -14.75 -14.95
CA SER A 347 -8.66 -14.90 -16.27
C SER A 347 -7.12 -14.97 -16.21
N LEU A 348 -6.50 -15.90 -16.96
CA LEU A 348 -5.03 -16.02 -17.07
C LEU A 348 -4.35 -14.98 -17.94
N ASN A 349 -5.08 -13.97 -18.42
CA ASN A 349 -4.51 -12.85 -19.17
C ASN A 349 -3.56 -11.96 -18.35
N GLN A 350 -3.29 -12.33 -17.10
CA GLN A 350 -2.41 -11.67 -16.12
C GLN A 350 -1.12 -12.44 -15.81
N PHE A 351 -0.94 -13.67 -16.32
CA PHE A 351 0.35 -14.37 -16.23
C PHE A 351 1.24 -13.93 -17.36
N LYS A 352 2.49 -13.60 -17.02
CA LYS A 352 3.52 -13.32 -18.02
C LYS A 352 4.76 -14.12 -17.68
N PHE A 353 5.15 -14.94 -18.65
CA PHE A 353 6.47 -15.55 -18.69
C PHE A 353 7.32 -14.65 -19.58
N LEU A 354 8.24 -13.93 -18.97
CA LEU A 354 9.10 -12.93 -19.59
C LEU A 354 10.51 -13.17 -19.07
N ASP A 355 11.52 -12.75 -19.79
CA ASP A 355 12.85 -12.56 -19.22
C ASP A 355 12.89 -11.08 -18.80
N LEU A 356 12.60 -10.80 -17.52
CA LEU A 356 12.50 -9.45 -17.01
C LEU A 356 13.89 -8.86 -16.76
N ASN A 357 14.81 -9.68 -16.26
CA ASN A 357 16.15 -9.26 -15.85
C ASN A 357 17.24 -9.49 -16.91
N ASN A 358 16.87 -9.98 -18.10
CA ASN A 358 17.75 -10.32 -19.21
C ASN A 358 18.86 -11.33 -18.85
N ASP A 359 18.61 -12.22 -17.90
CA ASP A 359 19.56 -13.26 -17.52
C ASP A 359 19.41 -14.54 -18.38
N TYR A 360 18.49 -14.53 -19.35
CA TYR A 360 18.10 -15.64 -20.23
C TYR A 360 17.43 -16.81 -19.51
N ASN A 361 17.13 -16.68 -18.21
CA ASN A 361 16.19 -17.55 -17.53
C ASN A 361 14.77 -17.02 -17.73
N LEU A 362 13.81 -17.91 -17.54
CA LEU A 362 12.41 -17.56 -17.69
C LEU A 362 11.89 -17.06 -16.35
N ASP A 363 11.53 -15.79 -16.31
CA ASP A 363 10.90 -15.15 -15.17
C ASP A 363 9.39 -15.32 -15.23
N PHE A 364 8.76 -15.09 -14.09
CA PHE A 364 7.34 -15.27 -13.91
C PHE A 364 6.75 -14.10 -13.14
N THR A 365 5.74 -13.45 -13.73
CA THR A 365 4.92 -12.46 -13.02
C THR A 365 3.46 -12.87 -12.94
N TYR A 366 2.86 -12.60 -11.78
CA TYR A 366 1.42 -12.71 -11.61
C TYR A 366 0.88 -11.65 -10.66
N THR A 367 -0.42 -11.38 -10.81
CA THR A 367 -1.15 -10.44 -9.95
C THR A 367 -2.23 -11.15 -9.15
N THR A 368 -2.31 -10.87 -7.85
CA THR A 368 -3.36 -11.42 -6.99
C THR A 368 -4.57 -10.48 -6.93
N SER A 369 -5.80 -11.02 -6.89
CA SER A 369 -7.02 -10.21 -6.70
C SER A 369 -7.82 -10.54 -5.45
N SER A 370 -7.40 -11.51 -4.63
CA SER A 370 -8.08 -11.76 -3.36
C SER A 370 -7.74 -10.65 -2.38
N ASN A 371 -8.73 -9.78 -2.17
CA ASN A 371 -8.93 -8.87 -1.04
C ASN A 371 -7.75 -7.95 -0.67
N GLN A 372 -7.97 -6.68 -0.99
CA GLN A 372 -7.27 -5.44 -0.56
C GLN A 372 -5.78 -5.27 -0.92
N ASN A 373 -4.95 -6.32 -1.10
CA ASN A 373 -3.49 -6.12 -1.22
C ASN A 373 -2.88 -6.28 -2.61
N LYS A 374 -3.67 -6.50 -3.69
CA LYS A 374 -3.26 -6.81 -5.09
C LYS A 374 -1.74 -6.72 -5.25
N MET A 375 -1.01 -7.83 -5.25
CA MET A 375 0.46 -7.81 -5.29
C MET A 375 0.94 -8.14 -6.71
N ILE A 376 2.09 -7.62 -7.15
CA ILE A 376 2.83 -8.22 -8.26
C ILE A 376 3.89 -9.11 -7.63
N LEU A 377 3.83 -10.41 -7.94
CA LEU A 377 4.85 -11.35 -7.51
C LEU A 377 5.74 -11.64 -8.71
N ILE A 378 7.04 -11.43 -8.52
CA ILE A 378 8.07 -11.58 -9.55
C ILE A 378 9.02 -12.69 -9.09
N ASN A 379 9.21 -13.69 -9.91
CA ASN A 379 10.24 -14.71 -9.73
C ASN A 379 11.20 -14.60 -10.92
N ASN A 380 12.50 -14.48 -10.63
CA ASN A 380 13.58 -14.19 -11.58
C ASN A 380 14.23 -15.46 -12.17
N ASN A 381 13.69 -16.64 -11.84
CA ASN A 381 14.05 -17.92 -12.43
C ASN A 381 13.04 -19.00 -12.00
N ILE A 382 12.05 -19.28 -12.85
CA ILE A 382 11.00 -20.25 -12.51
C ILE A 382 11.53 -21.67 -12.26
N ASN A 383 12.77 -21.95 -12.66
CA ASN A 383 13.41 -23.26 -12.50
C ASN A 383 14.26 -23.38 -11.24
N ASP A 384 14.48 -22.31 -10.49
CA ASP A 384 15.22 -22.33 -9.24
C ASP A 384 14.26 -22.24 -8.04
N PRO A 385 14.07 -23.34 -7.27
CA PRO A 385 13.22 -23.31 -6.08
C PRO A 385 13.78 -22.47 -4.93
N LEU A 386 15.05 -22.02 -5.01
CA LEU A 386 15.66 -21.10 -4.06
C LEU A 386 15.51 -19.64 -4.50
N ASP A 387 15.11 -19.39 -5.74
CA ASP A 387 14.96 -18.03 -6.24
C ASP A 387 13.78 -17.32 -5.54
N LYS A 388 14.05 -16.09 -5.13
CA LYS A 388 13.16 -15.34 -4.25
C LYS A 388 12.01 -14.81 -5.08
N THR A 389 10.79 -15.26 -4.81
CA THR A 389 9.61 -14.54 -5.28
C THR A 389 9.57 -13.18 -4.57
N ILE A 390 9.96 -12.13 -5.29
CA ILE A 390 9.90 -10.75 -4.82
C ILE A 390 8.43 -10.34 -4.82
N CYS A 391 7.97 -9.85 -3.68
CA CYS A 391 6.68 -9.21 -3.56
C CYS A 391 6.85 -7.72 -3.85
N VAL A 392 6.23 -7.25 -4.92
CA VAL A 392 5.94 -5.83 -5.10
C VAL A 392 4.52 -5.61 -4.61
N GLN A 393 4.41 -5.15 -3.37
CA GLN A 393 3.14 -4.85 -2.76
C GLN A 393 2.51 -3.64 -3.47
N GLN A 394 1.34 -3.82 -4.11
CA GLN A 394 0.75 -2.70 -4.87
C GLN A 394 -0.07 -1.74 -3.99
N PHE A 395 -0.29 -2.07 -2.70
CA PHE A 395 -0.97 -1.20 -1.72
C PHE A 395 -0.36 -1.34 -0.34
N ILE A 396 -0.07 -0.20 0.26
CA ILE A 396 0.23 -0.07 1.68
C ILE A 396 -1.06 0.35 2.35
N LEU A 397 -1.57 -0.46 3.27
CA LEU A 397 -2.61 -0.03 4.18
C LEU A 397 -1.91 0.69 5.32
N PRO A 398 -1.97 2.03 5.39
CA PRO A 398 -1.40 2.72 6.52
C PRO A 398 -2.27 2.35 7.73
N ASN A 399 -1.72 1.62 8.70
CA ASN A 399 -2.42 1.23 9.94
C ASN A 399 -1.44 1.12 11.13
N ASP A 400 -0.23 1.66 10.93
CA ASP A 400 0.75 1.97 11.96
C ASP A 400 1.85 2.87 11.40
N PHE A 401 2.59 3.53 12.29
CA PHE A 401 3.80 4.29 11.97
C PHE A 401 4.99 3.71 12.74
N SER A 402 6.18 3.78 12.14
CA SER A 402 7.45 3.62 12.85
C SER A 402 8.48 4.61 12.31
N VAL A 403 9.49 4.93 13.09
CA VAL A 403 10.56 5.86 12.71
C VAL A 403 11.89 5.16 12.90
N ILE A 404 12.58 4.91 11.79
CA ILE A 404 13.84 4.17 11.75
C ILE A 404 14.50 4.36 10.39
N ASP A 405 15.83 4.37 10.33
CA ASP A 405 16.57 4.42 9.07
C ASP A 405 16.34 3.11 8.29
N MET A 406 15.65 3.20 7.14
CA MET A 406 15.35 2.03 6.30
C MET A 406 16.32 1.89 5.14
N ASN A 407 16.86 2.99 4.62
CA ASN A 407 17.72 2.98 3.45
C ASN A 407 19.22 2.82 3.80
N GLY A 408 19.59 2.99 5.07
CA GLY A 408 20.95 2.91 5.59
C GLY A 408 21.77 4.18 5.39
N ASP A 409 21.14 5.33 5.18
CA ASP A 409 21.82 6.61 4.97
C ASP A 409 22.18 7.34 6.28
N GLY A 410 21.71 6.83 7.42
CA GLY A 410 21.90 7.37 8.76
C GLY A 410 20.87 8.41 9.20
N ILE A 411 19.83 8.64 8.41
CA ILE A 411 18.69 9.53 8.71
C ILE A 411 17.46 8.65 8.97
N GLU A 412 16.69 8.97 10.02
CA GLU A 412 15.48 8.21 10.33
C GLU A 412 14.35 8.51 9.33
N ASP A 413 13.77 7.44 8.79
CA ASP A 413 12.66 7.47 7.85
C ASP A 413 11.31 7.24 8.53
N ILE A 414 10.24 7.77 7.95
CA ILE A 414 8.88 7.52 8.45
C ILE A 414 8.32 6.29 7.75
N CYS A 415 8.33 5.18 8.46
CA CYS A 415 7.77 3.92 7.98
C CYS A 415 6.26 3.84 8.24
N VAL A 416 5.56 3.20 7.31
CA VAL A 416 4.10 3.09 7.32
C VAL A 416 3.66 1.67 7.01
N GLY A 417 2.76 1.16 7.85
CA GLY A 417 1.93 -0.01 7.56
C GLY A 417 2.36 -1.31 8.24
N LYS A 418 1.39 -1.94 8.90
CA LYS A 418 1.40 -3.33 9.37
C LYS A 418 1.00 -4.27 8.22
N SER A 419 0.13 -3.86 7.28
CA SER A 419 -0.28 -4.69 6.12
C SER A 419 0.24 -4.13 4.80
N GLY A 420 1.54 -3.85 4.77
CA GLY A 420 2.32 -3.35 3.65
C GLY A 420 3.43 -2.47 4.17
N LEU A 421 4.63 -2.65 3.63
CA LEU A 421 5.82 -1.98 4.11
C LEU A 421 6.16 -0.83 3.16
N ALA A 422 6.16 0.38 3.72
CA ALA A 422 6.58 1.59 3.03
C ALA A 422 7.36 2.49 3.96
N TYR A 423 8.09 3.43 3.38
CA TYR A 423 8.61 4.55 4.14
C TYR A 423 8.64 5.83 3.31
N PHE A 424 8.63 6.97 4.00
CA PHE A 424 9.00 8.26 3.42
C PHE A 424 10.46 8.51 3.77
N GLU A 425 11.31 8.66 2.75
CA GLU A 425 12.71 9.03 2.94
C GLU A 425 12.78 10.48 3.39
N LYS A 426 13.55 10.74 4.45
CA LYS A 426 13.88 12.11 4.84
C LYS A 426 15.16 12.53 4.12
N THR A 427 15.00 13.33 3.07
CA THR A 427 16.15 13.79 2.27
C THR A 427 17.08 14.70 3.08
N ALA A 428 18.33 14.82 2.65
CA ALA A 428 19.33 15.71 3.26
C ALA A 428 18.96 17.22 3.28
N ASN A 429 17.88 17.62 2.62
CA ASN A 429 17.33 18.99 2.65
C ASN A 429 16.11 19.13 3.59
N ASN A 430 15.81 18.09 4.39
CA ASN A 430 14.69 18.01 5.33
C ASN A 430 13.32 18.07 4.65
N GLU A 431 13.26 17.50 3.44
CA GLU A 431 12.01 17.26 2.71
C GLU A 431 11.73 15.76 2.73
N LEU A 432 10.46 15.40 2.96
CA LEU A 432 10.02 14.01 2.77
C LEU A 432 9.91 13.71 1.28
N SER A 433 10.41 12.55 0.89
CA SER A 433 10.21 12.01 -0.45
C SER A 433 8.74 11.66 -0.70
N GLU A 434 8.44 11.24 -1.93
CA GLU A 434 7.24 10.43 -2.14
C GLU A 434 7.38 9.09 -1.40
N MET A 435 6.26 8.50 -0.98
CA MET A 435 6.25 7.22 -0.27
C MET A 435 6.89 6.11 -1.12
N GLN A 436 7.90 5.43 -0.59
CA GLN A 436 8.61 4.32 -1.20
C GLN A 436 8.03 2.99 -0.70
N ASN A 437 7.80 2.01 -1.59
CA ASN A 437 7.44 0.65 -1.19
C ASN A 437 8.72 -0.12 -0.85
N LEU A 438 8.71 -0.87 0.25
CA LEU A 438 9.79 -1.80 0.56
C LEU A 438 9.68 -3.05 -0.32
N ILE A 439 10.65 -3.23 -1.22
CA ILE A 439 10.75 -4.36 -2.16
C ILE A 439 11.66 -5.43 -1.53
N GLY A 440 11.46 -6.71 -1.88
CA GLY A 440 12.41 -7.78 -1.52
C GLY A 440 12.09 -8.58 -0.25
N VAL A 441 11.01 -8.24 0.46
CA VAL A 441 10.46 -9.06 1.56
C VAL A 441 9.58 -10.16 0.95
N ALA A 442 9.97 -11.42 1.15
CA ALA A 442 9.32 -12.57 0.53
C ALA A 442 8.01 -12.95 1.26
N ALA A 443 6.88 -12.38 0.82
CA ALA A 443 5.56 -12.85 1.22
C ALA A 443 5.37 -14.32 0.79
N SER A 444 4.71 -15.13 1.63
CA SER A 444 4.36 -16.50 1.22
C SER A 444 3.31 -16.43 0.10
N PRO A 445 3.57 -16.96 -1.11
CA PRO A 445 2.63 -16.88 -2.24
C PRO A 445 1.35 -17.72 -2.04
N ASN A 446 1.26 -18.46 -0.93
CA ASN A 446 0.24 -19.47 -0.65
C ASN A 446 -0.80 -19.02 0.40
N THR A 447 -0.82 -17.73 0.79
CA THR A 447 -1.61 -17.28 1.94
C THR A 447 -2.94 -16.64 1.53
N THR A 448 -3.97 -16.93 2.32
CA THR A 448 -5.33 -16.38 2.16
C THR A 448 -5.52 -15.07 2.94
N SER A 449 -4.61 -14.74 3.87
CA SER A 449 -4.74 -13.63 4.81
C SER A 449 -3.56 -12.65 4.77
N TYR A 450 -3.75 -11.47 5.37
CA TYR A 450 -2.79 -10.36 5.30
C TYR A 450 -1.53 -10.66 6.13
N PRO A 451 -0.32 -10.59 5.54
CA PRO A 451 0.89 -10.53 6.34
C PRO A 451 0.86 -9.26 7.19
N ASN A 452 1.14 -9.42 8.48
CA ASN A 452 1.46 -8.32 9.37
C ASN A 452 2.98 -8.17 9.39
N TYR A 453 3.45 -6.94 9.30
CA TYR A 453 4.85 -6.61 9.39
C TYR A 453 5.12 -5.77 10.62
N ASN A 454 6.26 -6.01 11.23
CA ASN A 454 6.87 -5.11 12.21
C ASN A 454 8.27 -4.75 11.73
N ILE A 455 8.63 -3.48 11.90
CA ILE A 455 9.96 -2.96 11.57
C ILE A 455 10.71 -2.68 12.87
N ILE A 456 11.92 -3.21 12.99
CA ILE A 456 12.78 -3.01 14.13
C ILE A 456 14.23 -3.31 13.77
N ASP A 457 15.19 -2.57 14.31
CA ASP A 457 16.59 -3.01 14.31
C ASP A 457 16.76 -4.12 15.37
N PHE A 458 16.68 -5.39 14.95
CA PHE A 458 16.87 -6.54 15.85
C PHE A 458 18.34 -6.96 15.96
N ASN A 459 19.20 -6.46 15.07
CA ASN A 459 20.60 -6.85 14.98
C ASN A 459 21.58 -5.78 15.49
N ASN A 460 21.05 -4.61 15.88
CA ASN A 460 21.74 -3.42 16.38
C ASN A 460 22.73 -2.80 15.38
N ASP A 461 22.44 -2.83 14.08
CA ASP A 461 23.26 -2.17 13.04
C ASP A 461 22.77 -0.77 12.64
N GLY A 462 21.69 -0.31 13.26
CA GLY A 462 21.11 1.01 13.04
C GLY A 462 20.13 1.08 11.87
N ILE A 463 19.88 -0.04 11.17
CA ILE A 463 18.96 -0.10 10.03
C ILE A 463 17.73 -0.92 10.42
N GLY A 464 16.55 -0.50 9.99
CA GLY A 464 15.29 -1.20 10.30
C GLY A 464 15.17 -2.54 9.58
N ASP A 465 15.15 -3.63 10.34
CA ASP A 465 14.88 -4.98 9.85
C ASP A 465 13.37 -5.29 9.85
N VAL A 466 12.96 -6.32 9.12
CA VAL A 466 11.55 -6.68 8.91
C VAL A 466 11.22 -8.05 9.49
N ILE A 467 10.12 -8.11 10.24
CA ILE A 467 9.44 -9.36 10.59
C ILE A 467 8.16 -9.46 9.78
N ASP A 468 7.99 -10.58 9.09
CA ASP A 468 6.76 -10.97 8.41
C ASP A 468 6.08 -12.09 9.23
N PHE A 469 4.88 -11.83 9.72
CA PHE A 469 4.06 -12.82 10.40
C PHE A 469 2.62 -12.73 9.91
N GLU A 470 2.04 -13.87 9.57
CA GLU A 470 0.64 -13.90 9.19
C GLU A 470 -0.22 -14.12 10.43
N SER A 471 -1.19 -13.23 10.65
CA SER A 471 -2.15 -13.38 11.74
C SER A 471 -2.87 -14.71 11.57
N LEU A 472 -2.99 -15.48 12.65
CA LEU A 472 -3.63 -16.80 12.62
C LEU A 472 -2.87 -17.88 11.83
N THR A 473 -1.54 -17.75 11.72
CA THR A 473 -0.64 -18.84 11.27
C THR A 473 0.38 -19.23 12.32
N ASP A 474 1.07 -20.34 12.07
CA ASP A 474 2.12 -20.89 12.93
C ASP A 474 3.53 -20.49 12.48
N ASN A 475 3.68 -19.48 11.61
CA ASN A 475 4.97 -19.12 11.01
C ASN A 475 5.30 -17.63 11.13
N ILE A 476 6.54 -17.34 11.50
CA ILE A 476 7.16 -16.01 11.48
C ILE A 476 8.41 -16.09 10.61
N LYS A 477 8.65 -15.08 9.79
CA LYS A 477 9.87 -14.93 8.99
C LYS A 477 10.61 -13.66 9.37
N LEU A 478 11.92 -13.74 9.38
CA LEU A 478 12.82 -12.65 9.73
C LEU A 478 13.66 -12.27 8.52
N PHE A 479 13.71 -10.97 8.24
CA PHE A 479 14.46 -10.39 7.13
C PHE A 479 15.37 -9.30 7.67
N LYS A 480 16.68 -9.49 7.51
CA LYS A 480 17.67 -8.47 7.82
C LYS A 480 17.73 -7.46 6.67
N ASN A 481 17.71 -6.18 7.00
CA ASN A 481 17.89 -5.11 6.03
C ASN A 481 19.39 -4.90 5.78
N LEU A 482 19.75 -4.74 4.50
CA LEU A 482 21.12 -4.47 4.04
C LEU A 482 21.26 -3.02 3.54
N GLY A 483 20.21 -2.22 3.63
CA GLY A 483 20.07 -0.87 3.07
C GLY A 483 19.61 -0.88 1.61
N ASN A 484 19.18 0.29 1.12
CA ASN A 484 18.66 0.50 -0.24
C ASN A 484 17.63 -0.56 -0.68
N ASP A 485 16.60 -0.79 0.15
CA ASP A 485 15.53 -1.77 -0.10
C ASP A 485 16.01 -3.22 -0.32
N SER A 486 17.18 -3.59 0.21
CA SER A 486 17.73 -4.93 0.07
C SER A 486 17.54 -5.76 1.35
N PHE A 487 16.89 -6.92 1.22
CA PHE A 487 16.58 -7.79 2.35
C PHE A 487 17.17 -9.20 2.22
N GLU A 488 17.84 -9.65 3.29
CA GLU A 488 18.31 -11.01 3.46
C GLU A 488 17.32 -11.81 4.32
N PHE A 489 16.78 -12.90 3.79
CA PHE A 489 16.00 -13.84 4.61
C PHE A 489 16.94 -14.56 5.58
N ILE A 490 16.69 -14.39 6.88
CA ILE A 490 17.53 -14.94 7.94
C ILE A 490 17.01 -16.31 8.38
N GLN A 491 15.75 -16.35 8.81
CA GLN A 491 15.20 -17.53 9.45
C GLN A 491 13.67 -17.53 9.37
N SER A 492 13.09 -18.73 9.38
CA SER A 492 11.68 -18.94 9.65
C SER A 492 11.52 -19.66 10.99
N ILE A 493 10.63 -19.12 11.82
CA ILE A 493 10.34 -19.60 13.17
C ILE A 493 8.92 -20.18 13.15
N ASN A 494 8.83 -21.49 13.39
CA ASN A 494 7.55 -22.20 13.46
C ASN A 494 7.11 -22.36 14.92
N LEU A 495 5.86 -22.02 15.21
CA LEU A 495 5.28 -22.19 16.53
C LEU A 495 4.91 -23.67 16.79
N PRO A 496 5.08 -24.17 18.02
CA PRO A 496 4.71 -25.54 18.35
C PRO A 496 3.18 -25.73 18.37
N ASN A 497 2.72 -26.97 18.11
CA ASN A 497 1.33 -27.42 18.32
C ASN A 497 0.21 -26.61 17.63
N ASN A 498 0.43 -26.13 16.40
CA ASN A 498 -0.55 -25.31 15.65
C ASN A 498 -0.98 -24.03 16.39
N LEU A 499 -0.13 -23.49 17.27
CA LEU A 499 -0.35 -22.19 17.88
C LEU A 499 -0.32 -21.10 16.81
N LEU A 500 -1.12 -20.07 17.02
CA LEU A 500 -1.39 -19.03 16.04
C LEU A 500 -0.82 -17.68 16.49
N VAL A 501 0.00 -17.04 15.66
CA VAL A 501 0.53 -15.71 15.98
C VAL A 501 -0.59 -14.68 15.91
N THR A 502 -0.71 -13.88 16.97
CA THR A 502 -1.64 -12.73 16.98
C THR A 502 -0.93 -11.40 17.00
N ASP A 503 0.20 -11.32 17.71
CA ASP A 503 1.06 -10.15 17.70
C ASP A 503 2.49 -10.56 18.08
N VAL A 504 3.46 -9.70 17.75
CA VAL A 504 4.87 -9.87 18.10
C VAL A 504 5.44 -8.58 18.70
N SER A 505 6.40 -8.72 19.59
CA SER A 505 7.12 -7.62 20.24
C SER A 505 8.59 -8.01 20.44
N PHE A 506 9.43 -7.07 20.86
CA PHE A 506 10.85 -7.28 21.04
C PHE A 506 11.34 -6.63 22.32
N ALA A 507 12.11 -7.37 23.10
CA ALA A 507 12.81 -6.84 24.27
C ALA A 507 13.98 -7.76 24.63
N ASP A 508 14.98 -7.23 25.32
CA ASP A 508 16.12 -8.00 25.82
C ASP A 508 15.72 -8.71 27.14
N ILE A 509 15.10 -9.89 27.02
CA ILE A 509 14.45 -10.58 28.15
C ILE A 509 15.46 -11.23 29.09
N ASP A 510 16.67 -11.52 28.61
CA ASP A 510 17.76 -12.07 29.41
C ASP A 510 18.99 -11.17 29.56
N SER A 511 18.83 -9.88 29.24
CA SER A 511 19.79 -8.80 29.47
C SER A 511 21.16 -9.07 28.83
N ASP A 512 21.19 -9.69 27.65
CA ASP A 512 22.41 -10.02 26.93
C ASP A 512 22.83 -8.97 25.87
N GLY A 513 21.99 -7.94 25.69
CA GLY A 513 22.19 -6.82 24.78
C GLY A 513 21.54 -7.02 23.40
N PHE A 514 20.97 -8.18 23.10
CA PHE A 514 20.19 -8.41 21.88
C PHE A 514 18.70 -8.47 22.20
N LYS A 515 17.89 -7.79 21.40
CA LYS A 515 16.44 -7.88 21.55
C LYS A 515 15.97 -9.27 21.13
N ASP A 516 15.24 -9.93 22.02
CA ASP A 516 14.61 -11.22 21.78
C ASP A 516 13.24 -11.04 21.12
N LEU A 517 12.83 -12.02 20.32
CA LEU A 517 11.50 -12.04 19.72
C LEU A 517 10.47 -12.57 20.73
N ILE A 518 9.46 -11.77 21.03
CA ILE A 518 8.32 -12.13 21.88
C ILE A 518 7.09 -12.34 20.99
N ILE A 519 6.38 -13.44 21.22
CA ILE A 519 5.23 -13.85 20.42
C ILE A 519 4.04 -14.00 21.35
N TYR A 520 2.94 -13.37 20.99
CA TYR A 520 1.68 -13.51 21.70
C TYR A 520 0.67 -14.32 20.88
N ASN A 521 0.05 -15.30 21.53
CA ASN A 521 -1.04 -16.12 20.99
C ASN A 521 -2.33 -15.88 21.76
N ILE A 522 -3.42 -15.59 21.03
CA ILE A 522 -4.79 -15.62 21.55
C ILE A 522 -5.46 -16.92 21.07
N PHE A 523 -6.08 -17.68 21.98
CA PHE A 523 -6.84 -18.90 21.65
C PHE A 523 -8.30 -18.63 21.20
N GLU A 524 -8.75 -17.37 21.16
CA GLU A 524 -10.07 -17.03 20.62
C GLU A 524 -10.06 -17.00 19.10
N ILE A 525 -10.61 -18.03 18.44
CA ILE A 525 -11.55 -17.91 17.30
C ILE A 525 -12.02 -19.27 16.74
N LEU A 526 -11.31 -20.39 16.95
CA LEU A 526 -11.78 -21.70 16.44
C LEU A 526 -12.69 -22.49 17.40
N ALA A 527 -12.76 -22.10 18.68
CA ALA A 527 -13.45 -22.86 19.73
C ALA A 527 -14.85 -22.34 20.08
N TYR A 528 -15.60 -21.71 19.15
CA TYR A 528 -17.03 -21.42 19.38
C TYR A 528 -17.85 -22.71 19.61
N ASN A 529 -17.25 -23.90 19.42
CA ASN A 529 -17.87 -25.21 19.58
C ASN A 529 -17.13 -26.24 20.46
N SER A 530 -16.08 -25.90 21.23
CA SER A 530 -15.42 -26.88 22.10
C SER A 530 -15.18 -26.35 23.51
N LEU A 531 -16.06 -26.77 24.43
CA LEU A 531 -16.01 -26.55 25.88
C LEU A 531 -14.87 -27.33 26.59
N ASP A 532 -13.79 -27.69 25.88
CA ASP A 532 -12.82 -28.70 26.34
C ASP A 532 -11.36 -28.38 25.93
N SER A 533 -10.96 -27.10 25.90
CA SER A 533 -9.55 -26.72 25.68
C SER A 533 -8.85 -26.39 27.00
N THR A 534 -7.86 -27.20 27.35
CA THR A 534 -6.89 -26.97 28.44
C THR A 534 -5.75 -26.02 28.05
N GLU A 535 -5.89 -25.27 26.95
CA GLU A 535 -4.83 -24.43 26.38
C GLU A 535 -5.18 -22.96 26.60
N ASN A 536 -4.32 -22.26 27.35
CA ASN A 536 -4.46 -20.83 27.68
C ASN A 536 -3.70 -19.99 26.65
N SER A 537 -4.24 -18.82 26.29
CA SER A 537 -3.47 -17.74 25.64
C SER A 537 -2.21 -17.44 26.45
N GLY A 538 -1.14 -17.05 25.80
CA GLY A 538 0.13 -16.88 26.50
C GLY A 538 1.24 -16.27 25.65
N PHE A 539 2.34 -15.99 26.33
CA PHE A 539 3.55 -15.43 25.73
C PHE A 539 4.58 -16.51 25.51
N TYR A 540 5.26 -16.39 24.37
CA TYR A 540 6.38 -17.21 23.98
C TYR A 540 7.52 -16.28 23.58
N TRP A 541 8.75 -16.76 23.64
CA TRP A 541 9.89 -16.00 23.18
C TRP A 541 10.92 -16.89 22.49
N ALA A 542 11.69 -16.30 21.60
CA ALA A 542 12.85 -16.90 20.95
C ALA A 542 14.06 -16.01 21.21
N LYS A 543 15.06 -16.57 21.91
CA LYS A 543 16.29 -15.88 22.27
C LYS A 543 17.07 -15.47 21.03
N ASN A 544 17.50 -14.23 20.92
CA ASN A 544 18.39 -13.75 19.88
C ASN A 544 19.85 -13.97 20.29
N ASN A 545 20.51 -15.00 19.76
CA ASN A 545 21.84 -15.40 20.23
C ASN A 545 22.99 -14.59 19.64
N SER A 546 22.77 -13.88 18.53
CA SER A 546 23.85 -13.21 17.79
C SER A 546 23.41 -12.06 16.87
N GLY A 547 22.24 -11.49 17.09
CA GLY A 547 21.62 -10.48 16.22
C GLY A 547 20.90 -11.06 15.00
N VAL A 548 21.25 -12.27 14.55
CA VAL A 548 20.62 -12.92 13.37
C VAL A 548 20.32 -14.41 13.58
N ASP A 549 20.43 -14.91 14.81
CA ASP A 549 20.19 -16.34 15.12
C ASP A 549 19.20 -16.45 16.27
N PHE A 550 17.93 -16.67 15.92
CA PHE A 550 16.87 -16.83 16.88
C PHE A 550 16.74 -18.31 17.26
N GLY A 551 16.88 -18.57 18.55
CA GLY A 551 16.81 -19.91 19.12
C GLY A 551 15.43 -20.55 19.00
N THR A 552 15.28 -21.70 19.63
CA THR A 552 13.97 -22.37 19.70
C THR A 552 12.98 -21.57 20.54
N ILE A 553 11.74 -21.46 20.07
CA ILE A 553 10.66 -20.88 20.85
C ILE A 553 10.48 -21.64 22.16
N GLN A 554 10.32 -20.90 23.26
CA GLN A 554 9.96 -21.40 24.57
C GLN A 554 8.87 -20.52 25.22
N PRO A 555 8.01 -21.07 26.09
CA PRO A 555 6.99 -20.27 26.78
C PRO A 555 7.64 -19.31 27.79
N ILE A 556 7.11 -18.09 27.90
CA ILE A 556 7.42 -17.21 29.03
C ILE A 556 6.69 -17.75 30.27
N VAL A 557 7.45 -18.00 31.33
CA VAL A 557 6.90 -18.53 32.58
C VAL A 557 6.36 -17.36 33.41
N ILE A 558 5.03 -17.27 33.51
CA ILE A 558 4.35 -16.28 34.35
C ILE A 558 3.80 -16.97 35.60
N THR A 559 4.11 -16.43 36.78
CA THR A 559 3.62 -16.92 38.07
C THR A 559 2.84 -15.84 38.81
N GLY A 560 1.82 -16.25 39.58
CA GLY A 560 0.96 -15.31 40.33
C GLY A 560 -0.27 -14.80 39.55
N VAL A 561 -0.47 -15.26 38.32
CA VAL A 561 -1.64 -14.93 37.48
C VAL A 561 -2.42 -16.19 37.13
N ASP A 562 -3.70 -16.23 37.48
CA ASP A 562 -4.60 -17.33 37.08
C ASP A 562 -5.22 -17.02 35.72
N ASN A 563 -5.13 -17.95 34.76
CA ASN A 563 -5.70 -17.88 33.40
C ASN A 563 -5.36 -16.59 32.62
N ILE A 564 -4.43 -16.69 31.69
CA ILE A 564 -3.97 -15.54 30.91
C ILE A 564 -4.84 -15.40 29.65
N SER A 565 -5.46 -14.24 29.47
CA SER A 565 -6.07 -13.80 28.22
C SER A 565 -5.96 -12.29 28.14
N THR A 566 -4.97 -11.81 27.39
CA THR A 566 -4.54 -10.41 27.45
C THR A 566 -5.12 -9.62 26.29
N SER A 567 -5.63 -8.41 26.56
CA SER A 567 -6.04 -7.47 25.51
C SER A 567 -4.95 -6.49 25.10
N THR A 568 -4.00 -6.20 25.99
CA THR A 568 -2.84 -5.34 25.72
C THR A 568 -1.74 -5.59 26.75
N PHE A 569 -0.49 -5.38 26.36
CA PHE A 569 0.70 -5.59 27.18
C PHE A 569 1.85 -4.69 26.72
N ALA A 570 2.88 -4.58 27.54
CA ALA A 570 4.13 -3.92 27.20
C ALA A 570 5.30 -4.49 28.02
N PHE A 571 6.48 -4.46 27.42
CA PHE A 571 7.73 -4.88 28.02
C PHE A 571 8.65 -3.67 28.15
N ASP A 572 9.13 -3.39 29.37
CA ASP A 572 10.07 -2.29 29.65
C ASP A 572 10.67 -2.46 31.06
N ASP A 573 11.71 -1.71 31.40
CA ASP A 573 12.26 -1.64 32.77
C ASP A 573 11.41 -0.69 33.63
N PHE A 574 10.30 -1.19 34.16
CA PHE A 574 9.33 -0.38 34.91
C PHE A 574 9.78 0.02 36.31
N ASN A 575 10.81 -0.63 36.85
CA ASN A 575 11.24 -0.47 38.24
C ASN A 575 12.70 0.05 38.36
N ASP A 576 13.33 0.38 37.22
CA ASP A 576 14.72 0.81 37.07
C ASP A 576 15.76 -0.17 37.65
N ASP A 577 15.49 -1.48 37.61
CA ASP A 577 16.44 -2.52 38.07
C ASP A 577 17.37 -3.05 36.97
N GLY A 578 17.16 -2.61 35.73
CA GLY A 578 17.93 -2.98 34.54
C GLY A 578 17.44 -4.24 33.83
N GLU A 579 16.39 -4.89 34.32
CA GLU A 579 15.76 -6.04 33.68
C GLU A 579 14.44 -5.62 33.02
N VAL A 580 14.10 -6.24 31.89
CA VAL A 580 12.83 -5.96 31.21
C VAL A 580 11.68 -6.66 31.92
N ASP A 581 10.75 -5.88 32.48
CA ASP A 581 9.52 -6.31 33.14
C ASP A 581 8.30 -6.35 32.19
N LEU A 582 7.15 -6.83 32.67
CA LEU A 582 5.91 -6.96 31.90
C LEU A 582 4.72 -6.27 32.59
N LEU A 583 4.10 -5.31 31.91
CA LEU A 583 2.80 -4.74 32.25
C LEU A 583 1.71 -5.34 31.35
N MET A 584 0.62 -5.83 31.94
CA MET A 584 -0.38 -6.61 31.19
C MET A 584 -1.81 -6.39 31.68
N LEU A 585 -2.73 -6.14 30.75
CA LEU A 585 -4.16 -6.12 31.03
C LEU A 585 -4.81 -7.47 30.72
N ASN A 586 -5.11 -8.24 31.77
CA ASN A 586 -5.81 -9.51 31.67
C ASN A 586 -7.33 -9.30 31.52
N SER A 587 -7.85 -9.74 30.38
CA SER A 587 -9.25 -9.71 29.97
C SER A 587 -10.03 -10.99 30.24
N TYR A 588 -9.42 -12.01 30.85
CA TYR A 588 -10.09 -13.28 31.17
C TYR A 588 -11.30 -13.10 32.10
N PHE A 589 -11.24 -12.14 33.02
CA PHE A 589 -12.27 -11.89 34.02
C PHE A 589 -13.30 -10.84 33.56
N GLU A 590 -14.49 -10.85 34.16
CA GLU A 590 -15.57 -9.88 33.85
C GLU A 590 -15.10 -8.42 34.04
N ASN A 591 -14.42 -8.14 35.15
CA ASN A 591 -13.64 -6.91 35.31
C ASN A 591 -12.21 -7.23 34.93
N LYS A 592 -11.61 -6.41 34.07
CA LYS A 592 -10.23 -6.64 33.64
C LYS A 592 -9.28 -6.34 34.78
N GLU A 593 -8.16 -7.02 34.78
CA GLU A 593 -7.17 -6.92 35.85
C GLU A 593 -5.82 -6.51 35.27
N MET A 594 -5.26 -5.41 35.78
CA MET A 594 -3.93 -4.95 35.40
C MET A 594 -2.90 -5.62 36.31
N TYR A 595 -1.90 -6.24 35.70
CA TYR A 595 -0.78 -6.90 36.37
C TYR A 595 0.52 -6.22 36.02
N PHE A 596 1.36 -6.02 37.05
CA PHE A 596 2.77 -5.72 36.90
C PHE A 596 3.54 -6.99 37.29
N LEU A 597 4.42 -7.46 36.42
CA LEU A 597 5.15 -8.70 36.55
C LEU A 597 6.65 -8.43 36.39
N GLU A 598 7.39 -8.60 37.48
CA GLU A 598 8.84 -8.42 37.52
C GLU A 598 9.54 -9.62 36.87
N ASN A 599 10.56 -9.34 36.08
CA ASN A 599 11.41 -10.35 35.45
C ASN A 599 12.54 -10.77 36.39
N SER A 600 12.79 -12.07 36.45
CA SER A 600 13.98 -12.63 37.07
C SER A 600 14.54 -13.72 36.18
N ASN A 601 15.44 -13.34 35.28
CA ASN A 601 16.08 -14.23 34.30
C ASN A 601 15.06 -14.99 33.41
N GLY A 602 14.16 -14.26 32.76
CA GLY A 602 13.12 -14.79 31.86
C GLY A 602 11.93 -15.45 32.56
N GLN A 603 11.82 -15.30 33.89
CA GLN A 603 10.67 -15.73 34.69
C GLN A 603 9.96 -14.52 35.26
N PHE A 604 8.68 -14.38 34.91
CA PHE A 604 7.87 -13.24 35.28
C PHE A 604 7.00 -13.57 36.49
N SER A 605 7.03 -12.72 37.51
CA SER A 605 6.22 -12.89 38.71
C SER A 605 5.77 -11.55 39.26
N GLY A 606 4.52 -11.47 39.72
CA GLY A 606 4.04 -10.22 40.26
C GLY A 606 2.60 -10.29 40.73
N ASN A 607 2.00 -9.12 40.93
CA ASN A 607 0.68 -8.98 41.54
C ASN A 607 -0.23 -8.09 40.71
N ARG A 608 -1.53 -8.26 40.92
CA ARG A 608 -2.53 -7.34 40.37
C ARG A 608 -2.38 -5.97 41.01
N ILE A 609 -2.20 -4.93 40.19
CA ILE A 609 -2.06 -3.54 40.61
C ILE A 609 -3.37 -2.75 40.49
N ALA A 610 -4.27 -3.14 39.59
CA ALA A 610 -5.57 -2.48 39.44
C ALA A 610 -6.67 -3.43 38.93
N THR A 611 -7.93 -3.05 39.21
CA THR A 611 -9.12 -3.66 38.61
C THR A 611 -9.82 -2.60 37.76
N ILE A 612 -9.99 -2.90 36.47
CA ILE A 612 -10.57 -2.00 35.48
C ILE A 612 -12.03 -2.38 35.25
N THR A 613 -12.93 -1.45 35.56
CA THR A 613 -14.37 -1.61 35.36
C THR A 613 -14.79 -0.98 34.03
N GLY A 614 -15.52 -1.72 33.19
CA GLY A 614 -16.03 -1.24 31.91
C GLY A 614 -15.61 -2.12 30.72
N ASN A 615 -16.09 -1.77 29.53
CA ASN A 615 -15.75 -2.53 28.33
C ASN A 615 -14.42 -2.08 27.73
N TYR A 616 -13.35 -2.70 28.20
CA TYR A 616 -11.97 -2.54 27.72
C TYR A 616 -11.51 -3.67 26.79
N SER A 617 -12.41 -4.26 26.00
CA SER A 617 -12.12 -5.47 25.20
C SER A 617 -11.07 -5.29 24.10
N ARG A 618 -10.84 -4.05 23.65
CA ARG A 618 -9.86 -3.65 22.64
C ARG A 618 -8.98 -2.54 23.21
N SER A 619 -8.29 -2.89 24.29
CA SER A 619 -7.47 -1.92 25.03
C SER A 619 -6.13 -1.67 24.38
N HIS A 620 -5.57 -0.50 24.64
CA HIS A 620 -4.23 -0.12 24.27
C HIS A 620 -3.53 0.58 25.45
N LEU A 621 -2.20 0.45 25.48
CA LEU A 621 -1.30 0.96 26.49
C LEU A 621 -0.31 1.91 25.83
N LYS A 622 -0.05 3.07 26.46
CA LYS A 622 1.10 3.93 26.16
C LYS A 622 1.85 4.14 27.46
N ILE A 623 3.16 3.88 27.46
CA ILE A 623 4.01 3.88 28.66
C ILE A 623 5.18 4.81 28.41
N LYS A 624 5.48 5.64 29.41
CA LYS A 624 6.60 6.56 29.45
C LYS A 624 6.61 7.18 30.85
N ASP A 625 7.75 7.73 31.26
CA ASP A 625 7.77 8.77 32.29
C ASP A 625 7.12 10.04 31.73
N PHE A 626 5.79 10.13 31.82
CA PHE A 626 5.02 11.22 31.22
C PHE A 626 5.18 12.50 32.02
N ASP A 627 5.18 12.39 33.35
CA ASP A 627 5.26 13.54 34.24
C ASP A 627 6.67 13.91 34.74
N GLN A 628 7.68 13.21 34.20
CA GLN A 628 9.11 13.49 34.36
C GLN A 628 9.57 13.39 35.81
N ASP A 629 8.97 12.48 36.57
CA ASP A 629 9.39 12.21 37.94
C ASP A 629 10.41 11.06 38.06
N GLY A 630 10.72 10.42 36.93
CA GLY A 630 11.70 9.35 36.79
C GLY A 630 11.09 7.95 36.81
N ASP A 631 9.79 7.81 37.07
CA ASP A 631 9.12 6.52 37.10
C ASP A 631 8.26 6.32 35.83
N LEU A 632 8.21 5.09 35.29
CA LEU A 632 7.31 4.81 34.17
C LEU A 632 5.85 4.86 34.61
N ASP A 633 5.08 5.72 33.96
CA ASP A 633 3.63 5.82 34.04
C ASP A 633 2.95 5.16 32.84
N PHE A 634 1.62 5.02 32.86
CA PHE A 634 0.90 4.56 31.67
C PHE A 634 -0.49 5.14 31.47
N PHE A 635 -0.88 5.23 30.20
CA PHE A 635 -2.25 5.47 29.77
C PHE A 635 -2.93 4.18 29.33
N LEU A 636 -4.21 4.05 29.67
CA LEU A 636 -5.08 2.95 29.24
C LEU A 636 -6.33 3.54 28.57
N TYR A 637 -6.55 3.14 27.33
CA TYR A 637 -7.73 3.49 26.54
C TYR A 637 -8.28 2.27 25.80
N ASP A 638 -9.51 2.36 25.31
CA ASP A 638 -10.19 1.27 24.59
C ASP A 638 -10.81 1.79 23.29
N ILE A 639 -10.55 1.04 22.22
CA ILE A 639 -11.07 1.30 20.88
C ILE A 639 -12.45 0.65 20.78
N ASN A 640 -13.46 1.30 21.37
CA ASN A 640 -14.84 0.78 21.41
C ASN A 640 -15.64 1.18 20.18
N ARG A 641 -15.69 0.30 19.17
CA ARG A 641 -16.40 0.58 17.90
C ARG A 641 -17.88 0.18 17.85
N GLY A 642 -18.45 -0.27 18.99
CA GLY A 642 -19.80 -0.85 19.06
C GLY A 642 -20.75 -0.24 20.09
N GLN A 643 -20.28 0.70 20.92
CA GLN A 643 -21.05 1.30 22.01
C GLN A 643 -21.20 2.82 21.79
N ASN A 644 -22.40 3.36 22.03
CA ASN A 644 -22.67 4.81 21.93
C ASN A 644 -22.06 5.63 23.08
N SER A 645 -21.38 4.99 24.04
CA SER A 645 -20.73 5.62 25.19
C SER A 645 -19.23 5.30 25.17
N GLY A 646 -18.40 6.34 25.13
CA GLY A 646 -16.95 6.19 25.12
C GLY A 646 -16.40 5.55 26.38
N SER A 647 -15.35 4.73 26.21
CA SER A 647 -14.56 4.19 27.32
C SER A 647 -13.76 5.31 28.01
N PRO A 648 -13.51 5.24 29.33
CA PRO A 648 -12.67 6.22 30.00
C PRO A 648 -11.24 6.17 29.49
N LEU A 649 -10.66 7.33 29.14
CA LEU A 649 -9.22 7.52 29.03
C LEU A 649 -8.65 7.61 30.46
N LEU A 650 -7.86 6.61 30.83
CA LEU A 650 -7.27 6.48 32.16
C LEU A 650 -5.77 6.79 32.10
N PHE A 651 -5.31 7.60 33.04
CA PHE A 651 -3.89 7.79 33.34
C PHE A 651 -3.57 7.12 34.68
N PHE A 652 -2.51 6.33 34.72
CA PHE A 652 -2.02 5.66 35.92
C PHE A 652 -0.65 6.22 36.27
N LYS A 653 -0.62 7.05 37.31
CA LYS A 653 0.60 7.65 37.83
C LYS A 653 1.28 6.68 38.82
N ASN A 654 2.57 6.41 38.63
CA ASN A 654 3.42 5.65 39.54
C ASN A 654 3.87 6.54 40.71
N ASP A 655 4.07 5.96 41.90
CA ASP A 655 4.47 6.66 43.13
C ASP A 655 5.89 6.32 43.60
N SER A 656 6.76 5.92 42.65
CA SER A 656 8.14 5.43 42.88
C SER A 656 8.24 4.16 43.72
N GLN A 657 7.12 3.50 44.00
CA GLN A 657 7.06 2.24 44.74
C GLN A 657 6.21 1.21 43.99
N ASN A 658 6.00 1.41 42.69
CA ASN A 658 5.15 0.59 41.82
C ASN A 658 3.68 0.53 42.32
N ASN A 659 3.21 1.56 43.02
CA ASN A 659 1.79 1.75 43.28
C ASN A 659 1.23 2.75 42.28
N PHE A 660 0.14 2.36 41.61
CA PHE A 660 -0.45 3.14 40.55
C PHE A 660 -1.76 3.79 40.99
N GLN A 661 -1.85 5.11 40.85
CA GLN A 661 -3.08 5.85 41.07
C GLN A 661 -3.76 6.16 39.73
N SER A 662 -5.00 5.67 39.55
CA SER A 662 -5.79 5.95 38.35
C SER A 662 -6.46 7.33 38.40
N ILE A 663 -6.36 8.08 37.31
CA ILE A 663 -7.02 9.37 37.05
C ILE A 663 -7.86 9.20 35.77
N ILE A 664 -9.14 9.59 35.83
CA ILE A 664 -10.02 9.61 34.65
C ILE A 664 -9.90 10.99 34.02
N ILE A 665 -9.47 11.06 32.75
CA ILE A 665 -9.36 12.32 32.01
C ILE A 665 -10.69 12.70 31.38
N GLU A 666 -11.20 11.84 30.49
CA GLU A 666 -12.45 12.06 29.78
C GLU A 666 -13.00 10.70 29.28
N ASN A 667 -14.30 10.62 28.99
CA ASN A 667 -14.91 9.42 28.41
C ASN A 667 -15.06 9.59 26.89
N LEU A 668 -14.10 9.07 26.13
CA LEU A 668 -14.02 9.21 24.68
C LEU A 668 -13.57 7.89 24.04
N ASN A 669 -13.98 7.67 22.80
CA ASN A 669 -13.44 6.58 21.99
C ASN A 669 -12.12 7.04 21.36
N ILE A 670 -11.03 6.87 22.11
CA ILE A 670 -9.69 7.19 21.63
C ILE A 670 -9.24 6.07 20.70
N GLU A 671 -8.81 6.42 19.49
CA GLU A 671 -8.21 5.51 18.52
C GLU A 671 -6.69 5.42 18.73
N ASP A 672 -6.05 6.54 19.01
CA ASP A 672 -4.61 6.59 19.32
C ASP A 672 -4.21 7.84 20.14
N LEU A 673 -3.04 7.77 20.79
CA LEU A 673 -2.44 8.82 21.62
C LEU A 673 -0.95 8.98 21.31
N GLU A 674 -0.50 10.23 21.27
CA GLU A 674 0.93 10.58 21.17
C GLU A 674 1.29 11.73 22.11
N PHE A 675 2.57 11.85 22.46
CA PHE A 675 3.03 12.75 23.51
C PHE A 675 4.29 13.52 23.12
N SER A 676 4.26 14.84 23.25
CA SER A 676 5.39 15.72 22.98
C SER A 676 5.27 17.02 23.75
N ASP A 677 6.40 17.62 24.12
CA ASP A 677 6.51 18.98 24.64
C ASP A 677 6.44 19.98 23.47
N GLY A 678 5.24 20.17 22.93
CA GLY A 678 5.04 20.93 21.70
C GLY A 678 5.16 22.44 21.91
N ASP A 679 4.94 22.91 23.13
CA ASP A 679 5.06 24.33 23.51
C ASP A 679 6.42 24.71 24.15
N GLY A 680 7.24 23.71 24.49
CA GLY A 680 8.60 23.87 25.00
C GLY A 680 8.65 24.25 26.49
N ASP A 681 7.61 23.94 27.27
CA ASP A 681 7.54 24.20 28.70
C ASP A 681 8.16 23.09 29.56
N GLY A 682 8.57 21.98 28.92
CA GLY A 682 9.15 20.83 29.57
C GLY A 682 8.11 19.85 30.09
N ILE A 683 6.83 19.95 29.73
CA ILE A 683 5.77 19.00 30.07
C ILE A 683 5.16 18.47 28.77
N ASN A 684 4.92 17.16 28.67
CA ASN A 684 4.37 16.60 27.44
C ASN A 684 2.87 16.88 27.33
N GLU A 685 2.45 17.50 26.23
CA GLU A 685 1.06 17.47 25.79
C GLU A 685 0.61 16.07 25.40
N ILE A 686 -0.70 15.83 25.46
CA ILE A 686 -1.32 14.55 25.07
C ILE A 686 -2.11 14.77 23.80
N TYR A 687 -1.56 14.39 22.65
CA TYR A 687 -2.23 14.39 21.37
C TYR A 687 -3.11 13.17 21.27
N ALA A 688 -4.32 13.34 20.76
CA ALA A 688 -5.32 12.30 20.74
C ALA A 688 -6.20 12.37 19.51
N TRP A 689 -6.46 11.19 18.96
CA TRP A 689 -7.50 11.02 17.94
C TRP A 689 -8.69 10.29 18.54
N ASN A 690 -9.85 10.92 18.42
CA ASN A 690 -11.13 10.36 18.83
C ASN A 690 -12.07 10.15 17.64
N TYR A 691 -12.76 9.01 17.62
CA TYR A 691 -13.91 8.78 16.74
C TYR A 691 -15.25 8.87 17.50
N ASP A 692 -16.00 9.94 17.29
CA ASP A 692 -17.34 10.11 17.88
C ASP A 692 -18.41 9.43 17.02
N HIS A 693 -18.91 8.30 17.53
CA HIS A 693 -19.94 7.49 16.87
C HIS A 693 -21.31 8.20 16.76
N ASN A 694 -21.60 9.15 17.64
CA ASN A 694 -22.89 9.84 17.63
C ASN A 694 -22.97 10.86 16.48
N SER A 695 -21.84 11.50 16.20
CA SER A 695 -21.72 12.53 15.16
C SER A 695 -21.03 12.04 13.88
N TYR A 696 -20.44 10.83 13.88
CA TYR A 696 -19.60 10.28 12.81
C TYR A 696 -18.43 11.23 12.47
N MET A 697 -17.83 11.81 13.50
CA MET A 697 -16.75 12.78 13.40
C MET A 697 -15.45 12.20 13.95
N ASN A 698 -14.38 12.34 13.18
CA ASN A 698 -13.03 12.19 13.66
C ASN A 698 -12.59 13.53 14.23
N ASN A 699 -12.17 13.53 15.49
CA ASN A 699 -11.70 14.71 16.20
C ASN A 699 -10.25 14.52 16.59
N ILE A 700 -9.42 15.47 16.17
CA ILE A 700 -8.01 15.54 16.56
C ILE A 700 -7.88 16.71 17.53
N PHE A 701 -7.29 16.44 18.68
CA PHE A 701 -7.05 17.43 19.72
C PHE A 701 -5.82 17.07 20.52
N TYR A 702 -5.38 18.00 21.36
CA TYR A 702 -4.41 17.72 22.40
C TYR A 702 -4.90 18.22 23.76
N TYR A 703 -4.39 17.62 24.83
CA TYR A 703 -4.53 18.14 26.18
C TYR A 703 -3.23 18.80 26.63
N THR A 704 -3.33 20.01 27.17
CA THR A 704 -2.26 20.59 27.99
C THR A 704 -2.50 20.26 29.45
N THR A 705 -1.44 20.01 30.19
CA THR A 705 -1.52 19.77 31.63
C THR A 705 -0.31 20.35 32.34
N PRO A 706 -0.49 21.08 33.46
CA PRO A 706 0.64 21.55 34.25
C PRO A 706 1.10 20.54 35.32
N ASP A 707 0.32 19.47 35.55
CA ASP A 707 0.48 18.61 36.73
C ASP A 707 -0.01 17.16 36.55
N TYR A 708 -0.45 16.76 35.35
CA TYR A 708 -1.10 15.47 35.05
C TYR A 708 -2.30 15.12 35.95
N VAL A 709 -2.89 16.15 36.58
CA VAL A 709 -4.12 16.04 37.37
C VAL A 709 -5.22 16.88 36.73
N SER A 710 -4.86 18.02 36.15
CA SER A 710 -5.76 18.95 35.48
C SER A 710 -5.45 19.01 33.99
N PHE A 711 -6.45 18.73 33.15
CA PHE A 711 -6.29 18.67 31.70
C PHE A 711 -7.11 19.75 31.01
N THR A 712 -6.51 20.48 30.08
CA THR A 712 -7.18 21.47 29.22
C THR A 712 -7.15 21.00 27.78
N LYS A 713 -8.33 20.75 27.20
CA LYS A 713 -8.47 20.25 25.83
C LYS A 713 -8.43 21.38 24.81
N VAL A 714 -7.64 21.21 23.76
CA VAL A 714 -7.54 22.12 22.60
C VAL A 714 -7.75 21.34 21.31
N GLN A 715 -8.72 21.75 20.51
CA GLN A 715 -9.04 21.09 19.24
C GLN A 715 -8.08 21.53 18.12
N ILE A 716 -7.52 20.55 17.40
CA ILE A 716 -6.65 20.75 16.22
C ILE A 716 -7.51 20.72 14.96
N ASP A 717 -8.24 19.63 14.73
CA ASP A 717 -9.09 19.46 13.55
C ASP A 717 -10.32 18.58 13.83
N SER A 718 -11.29 18.63 12.92
CA SER A 718 -12.45 17.75 12.94
C SER A 718 -13.05 17.57 11.55
N TYR A 719 -13.27 16.32 11.16
CA TYR A 719 -13.81 15.98 9.86
C TYR A 719 -14.80 14.81 9.96
N SER A 720 -15.78 14.81 9.05
CA SER A 720 -16.75 13.72 8.95
C SER A 720 -16.08 12.48 8.38
N SER A 721 -16.34 11.31 8.96
CA SER A 721 -16.05 10.04 8.29
C SER A 721 -17.03 9.89 7.12
N ILE A 722 -16.54 9.95 5.88
CA ILE A 722 -17.39 9.89 4.68
C ILE A 722 -17.88 8.43 4.53
N ASN A 723 -19.19 8.19 4.69
CA ASN A 723 -19.91 6.99 4.23
C ASN A 723 -19.61 5.60 4.86
N GLU A 724 -19.16 5.46 6.10
CA GLU A 724 -19.04 4.12 6.71
C GLU A 724 -19.94 3.96 7.93
N LYS A 725 -21.19 3.54 7.70
CA LYS A 725 -22.05 3.00 8.76
C LYS A 725 -21.70 1.56 9.14
N SER A 726 -20.67 0.96 8.55
CA SER A 726 -20.52 -0.50 8.57
C SER A 726 -19.11 -1.06 8.42
N ASP A 727 -18.03 -0.27 8.37
CA ASP A 727 -16.69 -0.88 8.39
C ASP A 727 -15.99 -0.72 9.75
N PRO A 728 -16.01 -1.76 10.59
CA PRO A 728 -15.32 -1.76 11.89
C PRO A 728 -13.79 -1.86 11.76
N SER A 729 -13.21 -1.85 10.56
CA SER A 729 -11.76 -1.98 10.34
C SER A 729 -11.00 -0.65 10.39
N THR A 730 -11.65 0.51 10.37
CA THR A 730 -10.98 1.83 10.28
C THR A 730 -10.26 2.25 11.56
N ARG A 731 -8.98 1.86 11.71
CA ARG A 731 -8.06 2.42 12.72
C ARG A 731 -7.44 3.67 12.14
N GLY A 732 -7.02 4.59 12.99
CA GLY A 732 -5.76 5.16 12.60
C GLY A 732 -5.00 5.75 13.75
N ASP A 733 -3.83 6.21 13.34
CA ASP A 733 -2.70 6.37 14.22
C ASP A 733 -2.15 7.79 14.07
N LEU A 734 -1.51 8.21 15.15
CA LEU A 734 -0.80 9.47 15.24
C LEU A 734 0.70 9.17 15.24
N LEU A 735 1.47 10.08 14.66
CA LEU A 735 2.91 10.12 14.84
C LEU A 735 3.32 11.57 15.08
N LEU A 736 4.13 11.79 16.12
CA LEU A 736 4.81 13.05 16.36
C LEU A 736 6.27 12.88 15.95
N TYR A 737 6.70 13.65 14.96
CA TYR A 737 8.06 13.58 14.45
C TYR A 737 8.46 14.92 13.83
N ASP A 738 9.61 15.43 14.24
CA ASP A 738 10.23 16.60 13.61
C ASP A 738 10.81 16.23 12.23
N TYR A 739 9.93 16.20 11.23
CA TYR A 739 10.34 15.80 9.88
C TYR A 739 11.12 16.90 9.15
N ASN A 740 11.08 18.14 9.65
CA ASN A 740 11.66 19.30 8.98
C ASN A 740 12.94 19.84 9.68
N ASP A 741 13.31 19.24 10.82
CA ASP A 741 14.40 19.60 11.74
C ASP A 741 14.37 21.06 12.24
N ASP A 742 13.17 21.60 12.49
CA ASP A 742 13.02 22.90 13.16
C ASP A 742 13.08 22.80 14.70
N GLY A 743 13.28 21.58 15.21
CA GLY A 743 13.34 21.24 16.62
C GLY A 743 11.95 21.02 17.24
N LYS A 744 10.91 20.81 16.43
CA LYS A 744 9.52 20.67 16.89
C LYS A 744 8.83 19.52 16.20
N ASP A 745 8.12 18.73 16.99
CA ASP A 745 7.36 17.63 16.44
C ASP A 745 6.16 18.13 15.62
N ASP A 746 6.07 17.62 14.40
CA ASP A 746 4.93 17.76 13.52
C ASP A 746 3.97 16.58 13.70
N LEU A 747 2.67 16.84 13.56
CA LEU A 747 1.64 15.82 13.80
C LEU A 747 1.24 15.15 12.49
N PHE A 748 1.64 13.90 12.34
CA PHE A 748 1.19 12.99 11.29
C PHE A 748 -0.08 12.28 11.74
N ILE A 749 -1.05 12.21 10.83
CA ILE A 749 -2.31 11.52 11.01
C ILE A 749 -2.52 10.61 9.82
N ASN A 750 -2.74 9.34 10.13
CA ASN A 750 -3.16 8.37 9.15
C ASN A 750 -4.66 8.14 9.24
N ASN A 751 -5.42 8.70 8.30
CA ASN A 751 -6.85 8.47 8.21
C ASN A 751 -7.13 7.25 7.33
N TYR A 752 -7.07 6.05 7.90
CA TYR A 752 -7.40 4.83 7.17
C TYR A 752 -8.92 4.64 7.08
N SER A 753 -9.39 4.57 5.83
CA SER A 753 -10.69 4.00 5.48
C SER A 753 -10.50 2.84 4.52
N SER A 754 -11.40 1.88 4.54
CA SER A 754 -11.36 0.72 3.63
C SER A 754 -11.33 1.12 2.15
N PHE A 755 -11.74 2.36 1.83
CA PHE A 755 -11.77 2.92 0.47
C PHE A 755 -10.72 4.00 0.16
N TYR A 756 -10.11 4.63 1.15
CA TYR A 756 -9.17 5.74 1.01
C TYR A 756 -8.17 5.71 2.18
N GLY A 757 -6.88 5.54 1.89
CA GLY A 757 -5.79 5.80 2.85
C GLY A 757 -5.28 7.21 2.62
N LEU A 758 -5.38 8.08 3.64
CA LEU A 758 -4.88 9.45 3.57
C LEU A 758 -3.91 9.71 4.72
N ILE A 759 -2.65 9.99 4.40
CA ILE A 759 -1.69 10.49 5.39
C ILE A 759 -1.64 12.01 5.29
N SER A 760 -1.92 12.67 6.40
CA SER A 760 -1.87 14.12 6.54
C SER A 760 -0.83 14.52 7.57
N VAL A 761 -0.07 15.57 7.30
CA VAL A 761 0.81 16.20 8.28
C VAL A 761 0.28 17.58 8.63
N TYR A 762 0.29 17.91 9.92
CA TYR A 762 0.01 19.23 10.46
C TYR A 762 1.33 19.78 10.98
N LYS A 763 1.84 20.82 10.33
CA LYS A 763 3.14 21.41 10.72
C LYS A 763 3.05 22.27 11.98
N ASN A 764 3.95 22.07 12.94
CA ASN A 764 4.06 22.84 14.16
C ASN A 764 4.91 24.11 13.98
N ASN A 765 4.31 25.15 13.42
CA ASN A 765 5.04 26.39 13.14
C ASN A 765 5.13 27.27 14.40
N SER A 766 6.32 27.40 14.99
CA SER A 766 6.56 28.36 16.08
C SER A 766 6.98 29.74 15.61
N GLU A 767 6.31 30.29 14.61
CA GLU A 767 6.46 31.72 14.40
C GLU A 767 5.66 32.47 15.47
N THR A 768 6.29 33.40 16.18
CA THR A 768 5.57 34.44 16.94
C THR A 768 4.78 35.32 15.98
N LEU A 769 3.66 34.86 15.41
CA LEU A 769 2.79 35.56 14.44
C LEU A 769 3.55 36.71 13.75
N GLY A 770 4.65 36.32 13.08
CA GLY A 770 5.49 37.25 12.35
C GLY A 770 4.70 37.59 11.12
N ILE A 771 4.43 38.88 10.89
CA ILE A 771 3.81 39.25 9.63
C ILE A 771 4.88 39.04 8.57
N GLU A 772 4.71 38.03 7.73
CA GLU A 772 5.26 38.10 6.38
C GLU A 772 4.77 39.40 5.77
N GLU A 773 5.65 40.39 5.67
CA GLU A 773 5.46 41.47 4.73
C GLU A 773 5.58 40.84 3.35
N ILE A 774 4.45 40.41 2.78
CA ILE A 774 4.40 39.90 1.41
C ILE A 774 5.00 40.98 0.51
N LYS A 775 6.27 40.79 0.12
CA LYS A 775 6.90 41.58 -0.91
C LYS A 775 6.18 41.26 -2.22
N ASN A 776 5.91 42.33 -2.94
CA ASN A 776 5.12 42.37 -4.17
C ASN A 776 5.45 41.23 -5.13
N ASP A 777 4.47 40.35 -5.37
CA ASP A 777 4.28 39.77 -6.69
C ASP A 777 2.80 39.79 -7.09
N ASN A 778 2.60 40.00 -8.38
CA ASN A 778 1.35 40.44 -9.01
C ASN A 778 0.28 39.33 -9.09
N THR A 779 -0.82 39.44 -8.34
CA THR A 779 -2.13 38.87 -8.74
C THR A 779 -3.31 39.71 -8.22
N SER A 780 -4.41 39.70 -8.97
CA SER A 780 -5.47 40.70 -9.02
C SER A 780 -6.61 40.59 -7.98
N ASN A 781 -6.42 39.92 -6.84
CA ASN A 781 -7.45 39.75 -5.79
C ASN A 781 -6.94 40.15 -4.38
N LYS A 782 -6.49 41.39 -4.20
CA LYS A 782 -6.17 41.91 -2.86
C LYS A 782 -7.39 42.53 -2.17
N LEU A 783 -7.83 41.92 -1.08
CA LEU A 783 -8.72 42.53 -0.09
C LEU A 783 -7.94 43.68 0.62
N GLN A 784 -8.53 44.84 0.88
CA GLN A 784 -7.86 45.95 1.58
C GLN A 784 -8.60 46.31 2.85
N VAL A 785 -7.92 46.37 4.01
CA VAL A 785 -8.52 46.74 5.30
C VAL A 785 -8.30 48.22 5.64
N TYR A 786 -9.38 48.96 5.93
CA TYR A 786 -9.32 50.40 6.21
C TYR A 786 -10.48 50.92 7.09
N PRO A 787 -10.30 52.03 7.85
CA PRO A 787 -9.03 52.71 8.08
C PRO A 787 -8.10 51.88 8.98
N ASN A 788 -6.79 52.05 8.82
CA ASN A 788 -5.81 51.49 9.75
C ASN A 788 -4.67 52.52 9.90
N PRO A 789 -4.47 53.13 11.07
CA PRO A 789 -5.16 52.87 12.34
C PRO A 789 -6.64 53.25 12.36
N PHE A 790 -7.44 52.57 13.19
CA PHE A 790 -8.88 52.80 13.36
C PHE A 790 -9.23 53.29 14.77
N VAL A 791 -10.48 53.77 14.95
CA VAL A 791 -11.02 54.23 16.24
C VAL A 791 -12.14 53.32 16.72
N ASN A 792 -13.18 53.14 15.91
CA ASN A 792 -14.37 52.36 16.31
C ASN A 792 -14.58 51.12 15.45
N SER A 793 -14.17 51.12 14.19
CA SER A 793 -14.43 50.02 13.27
C SER A 793 -13.38 49.95 12.16
N VAL A 794 -13.23 48.74 11.62
CA VAL A 794 -12.46 48.45 10.40
C VAL A 794 -13.40 47.96 9.31
N ASN A 795 -13.09 48.27 8.06
CA ASN A 795 -13.80 47.80 6.87
C ASN A 795 -12.83 47.05 5.97
N TRP A 796 -13.35 46.27 5.03
CA TRP A 796 -12.53 45.72 3.95
C TRP A 796 -13.20 45.81 2.59
N SER A 797 -12.40 45.94 1.52
CA SER A 797 -12.92 45.97 0.15
C SER A 797 -13.07 44.55 -0.41
N SER A 798 -14.28 44.17 -0.80
CA SER A 798 -14.57 42.94 -1.55
C SER A 798 -15.06 43.26 -2.96
N GLN A 799 -14.63 42.50 -3.97
CA GLN A 799 -15.13 42.61 -5.35
C GLN A 799 -16.43 41.81 -5.59
N LYS A 800 -16.81 40.90 -4.67
CA LYS A 800 -17.98 40.02 -4.76
C LYS A 800 -18.76 39.98 -3.44
N ASN A 801 -20.02 39.54 -3.48
CA ASN A 801 -20.79 39.22 -2.27
C ASN A 801 -20.34 37.85 -1.75
N GLU A 802 -19.59 37.83 -0.65
CA GLU A 802 -19.01 36.62 -0.08
C GLU A 802 -19.33 36.51 1.41
N ILE A 803 -19.22 35.29 1.95
CA ILE A 803 -19.33 35.03 3.38
C ILE A 803 -17.90 34.82 3.90
N TYR A 804 -17.56 35.55 4.95
CA TYR A 804 -16.26 35.53 5.58
C TYR A 804 -16.36 34.97 7.00
N ASN A 805 -15.42 34.11 7.38
CA ASN A 805 -15.10 33.85 8.77
C ASN A 805 -14.01 34.84 9.19
N ILE A 806 -14.32 35.70 10.17
CA ILE A 806 -13.41 36.71 10.68
C ILE A 806 -12.97 36.36 12.10
N LYS A 807 -11.66 36.42 12.35
CA LYS A 807 -11.05 36.19 13.67
C LYS A 807 -10.16 37.38 14.06
N LEU A 808 -10.19 37.77 15.33
CA LEU A 808 -9.33 38.80 15.88
C LEU A 808 -8.52 38.25 17.04
N PHE A 809 -7.21 38.41 16.96
CA PHE A 809 -6.26 37.96 17.96
C PHE A 809 -5.58 39.15 18.64
N SER A 810 -5.23 38.97 19.91
CA SER A 810 -4.40 39.91 20.67
C SER A 810 -2.98 39.95 20.10
N GLN A 811 -2.19 40.95 20.52
CA GLN A 811 -0.76 40.99 20.22
C GLN A 811 0.00 39.73 20.66
N ASN A 812 -0.53 38.98 21.64
CA ASN A 812 0.07 37.74 22.16
C ASN A 812 -0.62 36.49 21.60
N GLY A 813 -1.24 36.55 20.42
CA GLY A 813 -1.83 35.38 19.75
C GLY A 813 -3.17 34.87 20.30
N LYS A 814 -3.61 35.31 21.49
CA LYS A 814 -4.93 34.90 22.04
C LYS A 814 -6.11 35.33 21.16
N LEU A 815 -6.98 34.39 20.77
CA LEU A 815 -8.26 34.68 20.11
C LEU A 815 -9.17 35.51 21.03
N ILE A 816 -9.62 36.66 20.55
CA ILE A 816 -10.49 37.59 21.30
C ILE A 816 -11.90 37.61 20.72
N PHE A 817 -12.03 37.38 19.42
CA PHE A 817 -13.29 37.54 18.72
C PHE A 817 -13.32 36.68 17.46
N GLU A 818 -14.45 36.01 17.22
CA GLU A 818 -14.73 35.28 15.99
C GLU A 818 -16.18 35.54 15.55
N LYS A 819 -16.39 35.70 14.25
CA LYS A 819 -17.73 35.83 13.67
C LYS A 819 -17.73 35.38 12.21
N THR A 820 -18.82 34.75 11.78
CA THR A 820 -19.11 34.56 10.34
C THR A 820 -20.04 35.67 9.86
N THR A 821 -19.71 36.35 8.76
CA THR A 821 -20.43 37.54 8.30
C THR A 821 -20.36 37.71 6.78
N SER A 822 -21.44 38.23 6.19
CA SER A 822 -21.45 38.74 4.81
C SER A 822 -21.28 40.27 4.74
N GLU A 823 -21.12 40.92 5.89
CA GLU A 823 -20.89 42.36 6.00
C GLU A 823 -19.39 42.66 5.95
N ASN A 824 -18.99 43.70 5.20
CA ASN A 824 -17.59 44.10 5.04
C ASN A 824 -17.14 45.16 6.08
N ASN A 825 -17.75 45.15 7.26
CA ASN A 825 -17.44 46.05 8.37
C ASN A 825 -17.42 45.26 9.68
N LEU A 826 -16.49 45.64 10.56
CA LEU A 826 -16.43 45.13 11.94
C LEU A 826 -16.34 46.28 12.93
N ASN A 827 -17.34 46.37 13.81
CA ASN A 827 -17.35 47.30 14.94
C ASN A 827 -16.53 46.72 16.11
N LEU A 828 -15.44 47.42 16.44
CA LEU A 828 -14.50 47.09 17.50
C LEU A 828 -14.47 48.19 18.59
N SER A 829 -15.52 49.01 18.71
CA SER A 829 -15.55 50.16 19.63
C SER A 829 -15.34 49.78 21.10
N SER A 830 -15.76 48.58 21.52
CA SER A 830 -15.60 48.05 22.89
C SER A 830 -14.18 47.55 23.23
N PHE A 831 -13.28 47.43 22.26
CA PHE A 831 -11.93 46.89 22.46
C PHE A 831 -10.99 47.97 23.03
N ASN A 832 -9.94 47.58 23.74
CA ASN A 832 -8.94 48.54 24.23
C ASN A 832 -8.05 49.05 23.10
N SER A 833 -7.41 50.21 23.27
CA SER A 833 -6.39 50.68 22.33
C SER A 833 -5.20 49.71 22.33
N GLY A 834 -4.67 49.37 21.16
CA GLY A 834 -3.67 48.32 21.04
C GLY A 834 -3.49 47.77 19.62
N ILE A 835 -2.58 46.81 19.49
CA ILE A 835 -2.32 46.08 18.24
C ILE A 835 -3.13 44.78 18.27
N TYR A 836 -3.79 44.48 17.15
CA TYR A 836 -4.52 43.24 16.94
C TYR A 836 -4.16 42.62 15.58
N PHE A 837 -4.23 41.30 15.50
CA PHE A 837 -4.15 40.57 14.24
C PHE A 837 -5.56 40.20 13.79
N PHE A 838 -5.93 40.66 12.59
CA PHE A 838 -7.24 40.50 12.02
C PHE A 838 -7.17 39.55 10.83
N VAL A 839 -7.77 38.38 11.00
CA VAL A 839 -7.81 37.30 10.02
C VAL A 839 -9.17 37.29 9.34
N ILE A 840 -9.17 37.24 8.01
CA ILE A 840 -10.36 37.16 7.18
C ILE A 840 -10.20 35.92 6.29
N LYS A 841 -11.13 34.97 6.37
CA LYS A 841 -11.14 33.76 5.56
C LYS A 841 -12.43 33.69 4.73
N GLU A 842 -12.32 33.50 3.42
CA GLU A 842 -13.46 33.18 2.55
C GLU A 842 -14.01 31.79 2.88
N SER A 843 -15.32 31.67 3.08
CA SER A 843 -15.94 30.36 3.35
C SER A 843 -16.00 29.44 2.12
N THR A 844 -15.90 29.97 0.90
CA THR A 844 -16.16 29.20 -0.34
C THR A 844 -14.89 28.70 -1.02
N TYR A 845 -13.85 29.53 -1.12
CA TYR A 845 -12.60 29.19 -1.84
C TYR A 845 -11.38 29.08 -0.93
N GLY A 846 -11.56 29.24 0.39
CA GLY A 846 -10.52 29.00 1.39
C GLY A 846 -9.44 30.09 1.50
N ASN A 847 -9.48 31.14 0.69
CA ASN A 847 -8.52 32.25 0.76
C ASN A 847 -8.47 32.86 2.16
N LYS A 848 -7.26 32.97 2.74
CA LYS A 848 -6.97 33.53 4.06
C LYS A 848 -6.14 34.81 3.89
N TRP A 849 -6.54 35.88 4.59
CA TRP A 849 -5.74 37.10 4.70
C TRP A 849 -5.56 37.48 6.16
N VAL A 850 -4.36 37.94 6.51
CA VAL A 850 -4.00 38.38 7.86
C VAL A 850 -3.54 39.84 7.81
N TYR A 851 -4.11 40.69 8.65
CA TYR A 851 -3.79 42.11 8.74
C TYR A 851 -3.43 42.50 10.17
N LYS A 852 -2.36 43.27 10.34
CA LYS A 852 -2.11 44.01 11.57
C LYS A 852 -2.94 45.28 11.60
N ILE A 853 -3.88 45.37 12.54
CA ILE A 853 -4.72 46.55 12.72
C ILE A 853 -4.41 47.25 14.04
N ILE A 854 -4.38 48.58 14.01
CA ILE A 854 -4.00 49.42 15.16
C ILE A 854 -5.24 50.19 15.64
N LYS A 855 -5.71 49.90 16.86
CA LYS A 855 -6.76 50.69 17.51
C LYS A 855 -6.14 51.86 18.27
N LYS A 856 -6.55 53.08 17.93
CA LYS A 856 -6.10 54.31 18.62
C LYS A 856 -6.65 54.47 20.02
#